data_AF-A0A924M8W0-F1
#
_entry.id   AF-A0A924M8W0-F1
#
_cell.length_a   1.000
_cell.length_b   1.000
_cell.length_c   1.000
_cell.angle_alpha   90.00
_cell.angle_beta   90.00
_cell.angle_gamma   90.00
#
_symmetry.space_group_name_H-M   'P 1'
#
loop_
_entity.id
_entity.type
_entity.pdbx_description
1 polymer ?
#
loop_
_entity_poly.entity_id
_entity_poly.type
_entity_poly.pdbx_seq_one_letter_code
_entity_poly.pdbx_strand_id
1 'polypeptide(L)'
;MKIIKIIAAILLSTITASAQIKLTGFVKDTKGKIVTGASVLVKDSYDGGITDSLGRYSFKTFETGQQTIVAKTVGYKTVETPVTIATENISTNFNLKEEVTELKAVTVTAGSFEASDRKKASTVLSTLDVLTTGGGNADIVAAVKTLPGAQQVNEQEGLFVRGGTAYETKQFIDGTVVNNPFNASVPDLASRGRFSPFLFKGTVFSTGGYSALYGQALSSALILESIDLPDQSQATASISSVVIGAGVQELAKNKKSSWGINYNYTNLAAYFAIVKQKPDYFHIPEFHATDANFRVKTNGGMVKFYSSYAASNIGLRRSNIDSLQLKDAFGIKNHNFYNNISWKENLGNGWKVNTGFSFSTNSDDLFQQIQDAANTPKTTGFSWIDNKNFTTKSRQDLTQIRTVFDKRISGISVLHFGGEYWYNYIKTTFNNNTFLLKDNFAALFGEADLYITNDIAAKIGARFEHSSIINKANIAPRISVAYKTSPGAQMSLVYGEFYQKPENNYLYSNPTNLGYVRATHYLVNYIKNTNDRTFRVEAFYKKYHNLITTPPTNFFINNGSGYAQGLEIFWRDKKTFKGLDYWVSYSYLDSKRQFNNYPSQLQPTFAASHTASLVVKKFIPKISTGFNFTYSYATGRPYYNFAANGNKYDIRDQGKTKDYNNLGFSLNYLTKIGKAFAVIVASANNILNTDLIYGYNYNNAGTYKEAIRPAAPQFYFIGVFLSWGVDKRQDAINNNL
;
A
#
# COMPACT_ATOMS: atom_id res chain seq x y z
N MET A 1 -49.61 31.03 -81.87
CA MET A 1 -50.03 29.71 -81.32
C MET A 1 -48.91 28.69 -81.05
N LYS A 2 -47.63 28.94 -81.40
CA LYS A 2 -46.53 27.98 -81.15
C LYS A 2 -45.81 28.11 -79.79
N ILE A 3 -45.81 29.29 -79.17
CA ILE A 3 -45.08 29.54 -77.90
C ILE A 3 -45.83 29.02 -76.66
N ILE A 4 -47.18 29.02 -76.68
CA ILE A 4 -48.00 28.55 -75.56
C ILE A 4 -47.98 27.00 -75.42
N LYS A 5 -47.79 26.26 -76.53
CA LYS A 5 -47.68 24.79 -76.48
C LYS A 5 -46.31 24.30 -76.01
N ILE A 6 -45.25 25.11 -76.12
CA ILE A 6 -43.90 24.76 -75.65
C ILE A 6 -43.76 25.06 -74.15
N ILE A 7 -44.41 26.12 -73.66
CA ILE A 7 -44.45 26.41 -72.21
C ILE A 7 -45.31 25.39 -71.45
N ALA A 8 -46.40 24.89 -72.05
CA ALA A 8 -47.21 23.80 -71.48
C ALA A 8 -46.51 22.42 -71.50
N ALA A 9 -45.61 22.17 -72.45
CA ALA A 9 -44.84 20.92 -72.52
C ALA A 9 -43.60 20.91 -71.59
N ILE A 10 -43.06 22.08 -71.25
CA ILE A 10 -41.96 22.23 -70.27
C ILE A 10 -42.49 22.25 -68.82
N LEU A 11 -43.76 22.63 -68.60
CA LEU A 11 -44.39 22.54 -67.27
C LEU A 11 -44.85 21.12 -66.87
N LEU A 12 -44.88 20.15 -67.81
CA LEU A 12 -45.42 18.80 -67.55
C LEU A 12 -44.36 17.70 -67.36
N SER A 13 -43.06 18.02 -67.40
CA SER A 13 -41.97 17.03 -67.38
C SER A 13 -41.10 17.01 -66.10
N THR A 14 -41.54 17.64 -65.00
CA THR A 14 -40.76 17.66 -63.74
C THR A 14 -41.59 17.38 -62.49
N ILE A 15 -42.34 16.27 -62.48
CA ILE A 15 -42.82 15.67 -61.23
C ILE A 15 -42.50 14.17 -61.22
N THR A 16 -41.21 13.83 -61.23
CA THR A 16 -40.78 12.62 -60.54
C THR A 16 -40.72 12.95 -59.06
N ALA A 17 -41.84 12.79 -58.37
CA ALA A 17 -41.84 12.78 -56.92
C ALA A 17 -41.02 11.57 -56.47
N SER A 18 -39.74 11.76 -56.11
CA SER A 18 -39.01 10.79 -55.31
C SER A 18 -39.75 10.66 -53.99
N ALA A 19 -40.52 9.59 -53.85
CA ALA A 19 -41.22 9.29 -52.60
C ALA A 19 -40.16 9.06 -51.52
N GLN A 20 -39.94 10.09 -50.71
CA GLN A 20 -39.08 10.00 -49.53
C GLN A 20 -39.69 9.01 -48.56
N ILE A 21 -38.98 7.92 -48.28
CA ILE A 21 -39.45 6.88 -47.37
C ILE A 21 -39.13 7.33 -45.96
N LYS A 22 -40.14 7.31 -45.09
CA LYS A 22 -39.99 7.71 -43.69
C LYS A 22 -39.56 6.50 -42.87
N LEU A 23 -38.41 6.61 -42.23
CA LEU A 23 -38.00 5.69 -41.16
C LEU A 23 -38.47 6.25 -39.82
N THR A 24 -39.04 5.38 -39.00
CA THR A 24 -39.51 5.69 -37.66
C THR A 24 -39.15 4.57 -36.70
N GLY A 25 -39.22 4.85 -35.41
CA GLY A 25 -39.07 3.83 -34.38
C GLY A 25 -38.68 4.45 -33.06
N PHE A 26 -38.27 3.60 -32.12
CA PHE A 26 -37.69 4.04 -30.87
C PHE A 26 -36.38 3.33 -30.55
N VAL A 27 -35.55 3.99 -29.76
CA VAL A 27 -34.31 3.45 -29.22
C VAL A 27 -34.45 3.33 -27.71
N LYS A 28 -34.34 2.10 -27.22
CA LYS A 28 -34.25 1.78 -25.80
C LYS A 28 -32.94 1.07 -25.52
N ASP A 29 -32.59 0.96 -24.25
CA ASP A 29 -31.56 0.03 -23.84
C ASP A 29 -32.13 -1.37 -23.59
N THR A 30 -31.25 -2.35 -23.40
CA THR A 30 -31.65 -3.74 -23.12
C THR A 30 -32.38 -3.92 -21.77
N LYS A 31 -32.42 -2.88 -20.91
CA LYS A 31 -33.18 -2.84 -19.66
C LYS A 31 -34.53 -2.11 -19.82
N GLY A 32 -34.89 -1.70 -21.04
CA GLY A 32 -36.12 -0.99 -21.36
C GLY A 32 -36.08 0.52 -21.09
N LYS A 33 -34.92 1.08 -20.68
CA LYS A 33 -34.76 2.52 -20.45
C LYS A 33 -34.72 3.25 -21.79
N ILE A 34 -35.38 4.40 -21.84
CA ILE A 34 -35.39 5.27 -23.01
C ILE A 34 -33.98 5.83 -23.27
N VAL A 35 -33.52 5.74 -24.52
CA VAL A 35 -32.22 6.32 -24.94
C VAL A 35 -32.49 7.56 -25.78
N THR A 36 -32.31 8.72 -25.14
CA THR A 36 -32.49 10.05 -25.75
C THR A 36 -31.21 10.51 -26.45
N GLY A 37 -31.32 11.27 -27.54
CA GLY A 37 -30.16 11.82 -28.25
C GLY A 37 -29.32 10.79 -29.01
N ALA A 38 -29.84 9.59 -29.27
CA ALA A 38 -29.18 8.59 -30.10
C ALA A 38 -29.31 8.96 -31.58
N SER A 39 -28.19 8.89 -32.31
CA SER A 39 -28.16 9.09 -33.75
C SER A 39 -28.52 7.77 -34.44
N VAL A 40 -29.54 7.80 -35.28
CA VAL A 40 -29.99 6.69 -36.12
C VAL A 40 -29.81 7.12 -37.57
N LEU A 41 -28.96 6.43 -38.32
CA LEU A 41 -28.57 6.83 -39.67
C LEU A 41 -28.50 5.63 -40.61
N VAL A 42 -28.66 5.86 -41.91
CA VAL A 42 -28.33 4.86 -42.93
C VAL A 42 -26.81 4.83 -43.09
N LYS A 43 -26.21 3.63 -43.02
CA LYS A 43 -24.76 3.43 -43.12
C LYS A 43 -24.27 3.98 -44.46
N ASP A 44 -23.16 4.72 -44.42
CA ASP A 44 -22.54 5.35 -45.59
C ASP A 44 -23.41 6.40 -46.33
N SER A 45 -24.47 6.91 -45.68
CA SER A 45 -25.30 8.02 -46.15
C SER A 45 -25.42 9.13 -45.11
N TYR A 46 -25.86 10.31 -45.54
CA TYR A 46 -26.16 11.45 -44.66
C TYR A 46 -27.58 11.39 -44.06
N ASP A 47 -28.41 10.46 -44.54
CA ASP A 47 -29.78 10.30 -44.11
C ASP A 47 -29.84 9.72 -42.68
N GLY A 48 -30.39 10.50 -41.75
CA GLY A 48 -30.52 10.08 -40.36
C GLY A 48 -31.36 11.02 -39.51
N GLY A 49 -31.65 10.58 -38.29
CA GLY A 49 -32.39 11.32 -37.28
C GLY A 49 -31.79 11.12 -35.88
N ILE A 50 -32.26 11.92 -34.94
CA ILE A 50 -31.87 11.82 -33.53
C ILE A 50 -33.10 11.46 -32.70
N THR A 51 -32.93 10.65 -31.66
CA THR A 51 -34.04 10.32 -30.77
C THR A 51 -34.42 11.49 -29.86
N ASP A 52 -35.73 11.70 -29.71
CA ASP A 52 -36.32 12.68 -28.81
C ASP A 52 -36.26 12.26 -27.33
N SER A 53 -36.89 13.03 -26.44
CA SER A 53 -36.96 12.75 -25.00
C SER A 53 -37.74 11.48 -24.65
N LEU A 54 -38.53 10.94 -25.57
CA LEU A 54 -39.25 9.67 -25.46
C LEU A 54 -38.52 8.52 -26.17
N GLY A 55 -37.31 8.79 -26.69
CA GLY A 55 -36.48 7.83 -27.42
C GLY A 55 -36.97 7.55 -28.83
N ARG A 56 -37.93 8.31 -29.35
CA ARG A 56 -38.47 8.10 -30.70
C ARG A 56 -37.62 8.85 -31.71
N TYR A 57 -37.37 8.25 -32.86
CA TYR A 57 -36.71 8.92 -33.98
C TYR A 57 -37.62 8.91 -35.20
N SER A 58 -37.43 9.91 -36.06
CA SER A 58 -37.99 9.88 -37.40
C SER A 58 -37.14 10.71 -38.34
N PHE A 59 -36.84 10.14 -39.51
CA PHE A 59 -36.21 10.86 -40.61
C PHE A 59 -36.69 10.29 -41.94
N LYS A 60 -36.38 11.00 -43.02
CA LYS A 60 -36.69 10.59 -44.37
C LYS A 60 -35.41 10.22 -45.09
N THR A 61 -35.46 9.22 -45.96
CA THR A 61 -34.32 8.79 -46.76
C THR A 61 -34.68 8.69 -48.24
N PHE A 62 -33.65 8.86 -49.06
CA PHE A 62 -33.70 8.65 -50.52
C PHE A 62 -33.02 7.34 -50.94
N GLU A 63 -32.36 6.65 -50.01
CA GLU A 63 -31.71 5.37 -50.26
C GLU A 63 -32.76 4.27 -50.52
N THR A 64 -32.46 3.35 -51.43
CA THR A 64 -33.34 2.23 -51.78
C THR A 64 -32.59 0.91 -51.76
N GLY A 65 -33.32 -0.21 -51.69
CA GLY A 65 -32.73 -1.55 -51.66
C GLY A 65 -32.28 -1.97 -50.27
N GLN A 66 -31.35 -2.93 -50.21
CA GLN A 66 -30.86 -3.46 -48.94
C GLN A 66 -29.86 -2.49 -48.31
N GLN A 67 -30.26 -1.87 -47.20
CA GLN A 67 -29.48 -0.87 -46.49
C GLN A 67 -29.19 -1.34 -45.06
N THR A 68 -28.19 -0.73 -44.42
CA THR A 68 -27.90 -0.99 -43.00
C THR A 68 -28.22 0.26 -42.20
N ILE A 69 -29.09 0.15 -41.21
CA ILE A 69 -29.40 1.25 -40.30
C ILE A 69 -28.53 1.11 -39.05
N VAL A 70 -27.86 2.19 -38.69
CA VAL A 70 -26.91 2.27 -37.59
C VAL A 70 -27.50 3.16 -36.50
N ALA A 71 -27.74 2.57 -35.32
CA ALA A 71 -28.07 3.33 -34.12
C ALA A 71 -26.82 3.43 -33.22
N LYS A 72 -26.40 4.65 -32.91
CA LYS A 72 -25.24 4.93 -32.06
C LYS A 72 -25.48 6.10 -31.11
N THR A 73 -24.92 6.01 -29.92
CA THR A 73 -24.85 7.12 -28.97
C THR A 73 -23.68 6.93 -28.01
N VAL A 74 -23.26 7.99 -27.34
CA VAL A 74 -22.15 7.94 -26.39
C VAL A 74 -22.53 7.07 -25.18
N GLY A 75 -21.68 6.09 -24.86
CA GLY A 75 -21.88 5.19 -23.73
C GLY A 75 -22.71 3.94 -24.05
N TYR A 76 -23.01 3.67 -25.31
CA TYR A 76 -23.68 2.46 -25.76
C TYR A 76 -22.96 1.87 -26.98
N LYS A 77 -23.02 0.54 -27.13
CA LYS A 77 -22.50 -0.14 -28.32
C LYS A 77 -23.36 0.21 -29.54
N THR A 78 -22.71 0.55 -30.65
CA THR A 78 -23.35 0.71 -31.95
C THR A 78 -24.08 -0.57 -32.34
N VAL A 79 -25.33 -0.44 -32.78
CA VAL A 79 -26.12 -1.54 -33.35
C VAL A 79 -26.34 -1.25 -34.83
N GLU A 80 -26.01 -2.23 -35.66
CA GLU A 80 -26.26 -2.22 -37.10
C GLU A 80 -27.37 -3.22 -37.40
N THR A 81 -28.40 -2.81 -38.15
CA THR A 81 -29.52 -3.67 -38.52
C THR A 81 -29.77 -3.57 -40.02
N PRO A 82 -29.73 -4.69 -40.77
CA PRO A 82 -30.07 -4.68 -42.18
C PRO A 82 -31.58 -4.45 -42.35
N VAL A 83 -31.95 -3.53 -43.24
CA VAL A 83 -33.31 -3.13 -43.54
C VAL A 83 -33.45 -2.97 -45.05
N THR A 84 -34.50 -3.54 -45.64
CA THR A 84 -34.80 -3.35 -47.06
C THR A 84 -35.70 -2.13 -47.23
N ILE A 85 -35.18 -1.09 -47.86
CA ILE A 85 -35.89 0.17 -48.12
C ILE A 85 -36.57 0.08 -49.50
N ALA A 86 -37.89 -0.14 -49.50
CA ALA A 86 -38.70 -0.38 -50.70
C ALA A 86 -39.56 0.85 -51.05
N THR A 87 -40.89 0.79 -50.96
CA THR A 87 -41.79 1.93 -51.26
C THR A 87 -42.63 2.37 -50.06
N GLU A 88 -42.62 1.61 -48.97
CA GLU A 88 -43.42 1.86 -47.76
C GLU A 88 -42.57 2.43 -46.62
N ASN A 89 -43.22 3.17 -45.71
CA ASN A 89 -42.58 3.66 -44.48
C ASN A 89 -42.17 2.51 -43.57
N ILE A 90 -40.98 2.60 -42.99
CA ILE A 90 -40.40 1.51 -42.21
C ILE A 90 -40.34 1.91 -40.74
N SER A 91 -40.76 0.99 -39.87
CA SER A 91 -40.59 1.11 -38.43
C SER A 91 -39.55 0.12 -37.93
N THR A 92 -38.45 0.60 -37.36
CA THR A 92 -37.40 -0.25 -36.80
C THR A 92 -37.07 0.21 -35.39
N ASN A 93 -37.06 -0.71 -34.43
CA ASN A 93 -36.73 -0.39 -33.06
C ASN A 93 -35.32 -0.91 -32.73
N PHE A 94 -34.56 -0.11 -31.99
CA PHE A 94 -33.20 -0.48 -31.59
C PHE A 94 -33.13 -0.68 -30.09
N ASN A 95 -32.50 -1.79 -29.69
CA ASN A 95 -32.12 -2.04 -28.31
C ASN A 95 -30.60 -1.93 -28.18
N LEU A 96 -30.14 -0.79 -27.66
CA LEU A 96 -28.71 -0.52 -27.48
C LEU A 96 -28.20 -1.16 -26.19
N LYS A 97 -27.08 -1.88 -26.28
CA LYS A 97 -26.39 -2.40 -25.08
C LYS A 97 -25.47 -1.32 -24.53
N GLU A 98 -25.63 -0.97 -23.26
CA GLU A 98 -24.76 0.00 -22.59
C GLU A 98 -23.29 -0.46 -22.67
N GLU A 99 -22.39 0.47 -23.00
CA GLU A 99 -20.96 0.22 -23.06
C GLU A 99 -20.32 0.55 -21.71
N VAL A 100 -19.50 -0.38 -21.23
CA VAL A 100 -18.76 -0.19 -19.99
C VAL A 100 -17.54 0.68 -20.28
N THR A 101 -17.47 1.84 -19.62
CA THR A 101 -16.38 2.83 -19.80
C THR A 101 -15.67 3.10 -18.49
N GLU A 102 -14.35 3.37 -18.57
CA GLU A 102 -13.48 3.59 -17.39
C GLU A 102 -13.97 4.75 -16.51
N LEU A 103 -14.60 5.78 -17.11
CA LEU A 103 -15.12 6.94 -16.37
C LEU A 103 -16.40 6.66 -15.57
N LYS A 104 -17.16 5.61 -15.91
CA LYS A 104 -18.45 5.29 -15.27
C LYS A 104 -18.43 4.02 -14.44
N ALA A 105 -17.58 3.06 -14.81
CA ALA A 105 -17.56 1.73 -14.25
C ALA A 105 -17.10 1.72 -12.79
N VAL A 106 -17.67 0.82 -11.99
CA VAL A 106 -17.22 0.55 -10.63
C VAL A 106 -15.88 -0.17 -10.63
N THR A 107 -14.94 0.25 -9.78
CA THR A 107 -13.62 -0.40 -9.66
C THR A 107 -13.57 -1.35 -8.48
N VAL A 108 -12.89 -2.48 -8.63
CA VAL A 108 -12.74 -3.46 -7.55
C VAL A 108 -11.55 -3.08 -6.67
N THR A 109 -11.81 -2.47 -5.52
CA THR A 109 -10.82 -2.15 -4.48
C THR A 109 -10.92 -3.19 -3.35
N ALA A 110 -10.22 -4.30 -3.48
CA ALA A 110 -10.31 -5.41 -2.53
C ALA A 110 -9.51 -5.10 -1.26
N GLY A 111 -10.20 -4.58 -0.23
CA GLY A 111 -9.61 -4.15 1.04
C GLY A 111 -8.50 -3.08 0.90
N SER A 112 -8.26 -2.56 -0.30
CA SER A 112 -7.23 -1.57 -0.60
C SER A 112 -7.72 -0.16 -0.34
N PHE A 113 -6.86 0.67 0.21
CA PHE A 113 -7.00 2.11 0.24
C PHE A 113 -6.46 2.67 -1.10
N GLU A 114 -7.17 2.36 -2.19
CA GLU A 114 -6.87 2.84 -3.55
C GLU A 114 -7.97 3.78 -4.04
N ALA A 115 -7.57 4.78 -4.84
CA ALA A 115 -8.52 5.57 -5.60
C ALA A 115 -8.94 4.83 -6.87
N SER A 116 -10.25 4.79 -7.11
CA SER A 116 -10.93 4.26 -8.30
C SER A 116 -10.41 4.83 -9.64
N ASP A 117 -9.67 5.94 -9.62
CA ASP A 117 -9.23 6.62 -10.83
C ASP A 117 -7.85 7.23 -10.57
N ARG A 118 -6.78 6.66 -11.16
CA ARG A 118 -5.41 7.21 -11.04
C ARG A 118 -5.33 8.68 -11.51
N LYS A 119 -6.30 9.15 -12.32
CA LYS A 119 -6.41 10.56 -12.77
C LYS A 119 -7.34 11.43 -11.92
N LYS A 120 -8.17 10.87 -11.04
CA LYS A 120 -9.02 11.61 -10.07
C LYS A 120 -8.70 11.24 -8.62
N ALA A 121 -7.47 10.80 -8.35
CA ALA A 121 -7.14 10.10 -7.13
C ALA A 121 -7.12 11.01 -5.89
N SER A 122 -8.23 10.99 -5.13
CA SER A 122 -8.14 11.01 -3.67
C SER A 122 -7.44 9.71 -3.23
N THR A 123 -6.12 9.62 -3.41
CA THR A 123 -5.33 8.63 -2.66
C THR A 123 -5.64 8.84 -1.18
N VAL A 124 -5.97 7.77 -0.46
CA VAL A 124 -6.31 7.89 0.96
C VAL A 124 -5.11 8.45 1.74
N LEU A 125 -3.91 8.11 1.29
CA LEU A 125 -2.65 8.67 1.77
C LEU A 125 -1.76 9.07 0.59
N SER A 126 -1.63 10.38 0.35
CA SER A 126 -0.70 10.93 -0.63
C SER A 126 0.73 11.05 -0.08
N THR A 127 1.72 11.28 -0.93
CA THR A 127 3.09 11.59 -0.48
C THR A 127 3.12 12.82 0.43
N LEU A 128 2.34 13.86 0.11
CA LEU A 128 2.22 15.01 1.00
C LEU A 128 1.58 14.62 2.33
N ASP A 129 0.65 13.66 2.34
CA ASP A 129 0.06 13.18 3.58
C ASP A 129 1.08 12.52 4.50
N VAL A 130 1.98 11.70 3.94
CA VAL A 130 3.08 11.08 4.69
C VAL A 130 3.99 12.14 5.31
N LEU A 131 4.31 13.20 4.57
CA LEU A 131 5.20 14.27 5.02
C LEU A 131 4.57 15.18 6.08
N THR A 132 3.25 15.39 6.02
CA THR A 132 2.53 16.38 6.84
C THR A 132 1.74 15.77 7.99
N THR A 133 1.73 14.44 8.14
CA THR A 133 1.12 13.80 9.32
C THR A 133 1.93 14.16 10.57
N GLY A 134 1.30 14.86 11.52
CA GLY A 134 1.94 15.26 12.78
C GLY A 134 2.50 14.06 13.53
N GLY A 135 3.74 14.16 14.03
CA GLY A 135 4.44 13.04 14.69
C GLY A 135 4.90 11.89 13.77
N GLY A 136 4.49 11.86 12.50
CA GLY A 136 4.90 10.84 11.53
C GLY A 136 6.31 11.06 10.97
N ASN A 137 6.82 12.29 11.05
CA ASN A 137 8.19 12.68 10.75
C ASN A 137 8.72 12.12 9.40
N ALA A 138 7.90 12.18 8.35
CA ALA A 138 8.21 11.70 6.99
C ALA A 138 8.47 10.18 6.86
N ASP A 139 7.93 9.35 7.75
CA ASP A 139 7.96 7.89 7.64
C ASP A 139 6.62 7.34 7.10
N ILE A 140 6.69 6.51 6.05
CA ILE A 140 5.51 5.94 5.37
C ILE A 140 4.70 5.09 6.34
N VAL A 141 5.36 4.25 7.14
CA VAL A 141 4.68 3.32 8.06
C VAL A 141 4.04 4.08 9.22
N ALA A 142 4.70 5.13 9.74
CA ALA A 142 4.12 6.01 10.74
C ALA A 142 2.85 6.73 10.24
N ALA A 143 2.81 7.14 8.98
CA ALA A 143 1.61 7.72 8.39
C ALA A 143 0.50 6.65 8.18
N VAL A 144 0.85 5.45 7.73
CA VAL A 144 -0.09 4.32 7.57
C VAL A 144 -0.67 3.88 8.92
N LYS A 145 0.07 4.01 10.03
CA LYS A 145 -0.45 3.76 11.39
C LYS A 145 -1.65 4.65 11.78
N THR A 146 -1.91 5.74 11.05
CA THR A 146 -3.11 6.58 11.24
C THR A 146 -4.34 6.09 10.48
N LEU A 147 -4.19 5.07 9.63
CA LEU A 147 -5.29 4.45 8.89
C LEU A 147 -5.91 3.29 9.68
N PRO A 148 -7.18 2.93 9.43
CA PRO A 148 -7.80 1.78 10.07
C PRO A 148 -7.05 0.47 9.83
N GLY A 149 -7.16 -0.45 10.78
CA GLY A 149 -6.57 -1.78 10.75
C GLY A 149 -5.10 -1.84 11.19
N ALA A 150 -4.38 -0.72 11.19
CA ALA A 150 -2.99 -0.63 11.64
C ALA A 150 -2.90 -0.48 13.18
N GLN A 151 -1.88 -1.09 13.78
CA GLN A 151 -1.65 -1.08 15.24
C GLN A 151 -0.54 -0.11 15.66
N GLN A 152 -0.68 0.47 16.86
CA GLN A 152 0.30 1.38 17.47
C GLN A 152 1.41 0.58 18.19
N VAL A 153 2.26 -0.09 17.40
CA VAL A 153 3.41 -0.86 17.88
C VAL A 153 4.68 -0.05 17.66
N ASN A 154 5.40 0.30 18.73
CA ASN A 154 6.58 1.19 18.66
C ASN A 154 7.83 0.60 19.35
N GLU A 155 7.70 -0.61 19.88
CA GLU A 155 8.77 -1.43 20.45
C GLU A 155 9.32 -2.48 19.49
N GLN A 156 8.72 -2.63 18.30
CA GLN A 156 9.14 -3.53 17.23
C GLN A 156 9.04 -2.82 15.88
N GLU A 157 9.99 -3.08 14.99
CA GLU A 157 9.92 -2.62 13.60
C GLU A 157 8.80 -3.34 12.84
N GLY A 158 8.29 -2.71 11.78
CA GLY A 158 7.24 -3.31 10.96
C GLY A 158 5.90 -2.59 10.96
N LEU A 159 4.97 -3.16 10.18
CA LEU A 159 3.60 -2.72 10.07
C LEU A 159 2.67 -3.86 10.52
N PHE A 160 2.03 -3.67 11.66
CA PHE A 160 1.13 -4.65 12.29
C PHE A 160 -0.31 -4.33 11.89
N VAL A 161 -0.99 -5.31 11.29
CA VAL A 161 -2.31 -5.10 10.67
C VAL A 161 -3.26 -6.22 11.09
N ARG A 162 -4.46 -5.86 11.58
CA ARG A 162 -5.56 -6.80 11.92
C ARG A 162 -5.12 -8.03 12.74
N GLY A 163 -4.36 -7.80 13.81
CA GLY A 163 -3.87 -8.87 14.71
C GLY A 163 -2.75 -9.74 14.13
N GLY A 164 -2.20 -9.38 12.97
CA GLY A 164 -1.00 -9.97 12.39
C GLY A 164 0.29 -9.36 12.91
N THR A 165 1.38 -10.14 12.87
CA THR A 165 2.74 -9.65 13.16
C THR A 165 3.25 -8.76 12.03
N ALA A 166 4.34 -8.03 12.28
CA ALA A 166 5.06 -7.28 11.24
C ALA A 166 5.45 -8.15 10.03
N TYR A 167 5.89 -9.38 10.27
CA TYR A 167 6.34 -10.30 9.22
C TYR A 167 5.22 -10.69 8.25
N GLU A 168 3.96 -10.66 8.70
CA GLU A 168 2.76 -10.97 7.91
C GLU A 168 2.33 -9.83 6.98
N THR A 169 3.00 -8.67 7.07
CA THR A 169 2.79 -7.53 6.17
C THR A 169 4.00 -7.40 5.24
N LYS A 170 3.78 -7.47 3.92
CA LYS A 170 4.86 -7.34 2.94
C LYS A 170 4.83 -5.98 2.24
N GLN A 171 6.01 -5.44 1.98
CA GLN A 171 6.19 -4.20 1.23
C GLN A 171 6.72 -4.52 -0.16
N PHE A 172 6.18 -3.84 -1.17
CA PHE A 172 6.55 -4.03 -2.57
C PHE A 172 6.91 -2.69 -3.20
N ILE A 173 7.98 -2.65 -3.98
CA ILE A 173 8.35 -1.51 -4.83
C ILE A 173 8.30 -1.96 -6.28
N ASP A 174 7.49 -1.26 -7.07
CA ASP A 174 7.27 -1.53 -8.50
C ASP A 174 6.96 -3.02 -8.82
N GLY A 175 6.28 -3.69 -7.88
CA GLY A 175 5.83 -5.07 -8.02
C GLY A 175 6.79 -6.13 -7.45
N THR A 176 8.01 -5.78 -7.06
CA THR A 176 8.98 -6.70 -6.42
C THR A 176 8.92 -6.58 -4.90
N VAL A 177 9.12 -7.67 -4.17
CA VAL A 177 9.12 -7.64 -2.69
C VAL A 177 10.38 -6.96 -2.18
N VAL A 178 10.25 -6.12 -1.16
CA VAL A 178 11.39 -5.49 -0.50
C VAL A 178 11.83 -6.36 0.68
N ASN A 179 13.06 -6.86 0.63
CA ASN A 179 13.67 -7.52 1.77
C ASN A 179 14.17 -6.48 2.77
N ASN A 180 13.94 -6.67 4.07
CA ASN A 180 14.41 -5.78 5.14
C ASN A 180 14.06 -4.28 4.90
N PRO A 181 12.76 -3.89 4.81
CA PRO A 181 12.35 -2.53 4.45
C PRO A 181 12.61 -1.45 5.53
N PHE A 182 13.05 -1.86 6.72
CA PHE A 182 13.33 -0.98 7.86
C PHE A 182 14.83 -0.96 8.18
N ASN A 183 15.29 0.15 8.75
CA ASN A 183 16.64 0.23 9.33
C ASN A 183 16.81 -0.83 10.43
N ALA A 184 18.05 -1.21 10.74
CA ALA A 184 18.28 -2.13 11.84
C ALA A 184 17.72 -1.57 13.15
N SER A 185 16.94 -2.39 13.86
CA SER A 185 16.40 -2.08 15.18
C SER A 185 17.25 -2.69 16.29
N VAL A 186 16.96 -2.26 17.51
CA VAL A 186 17.55 -2.77 18.76
C VAL A 186 16.41 -3.26 19.64
N PRO A 187 16.65 -4.14 20.63
CA PRO A 187 15.59 -4.67 21.49
C PRO A 187 14.71 -3.56 22.06
N ASP A 188 13.39 -3.76 21.98
CA ASP A 188 12.33 -2.88 22.46
C ASP A 188 12.23 -1.47 21.84
N LEU A 189 12.96 -1.19 20.75
CA LEU A 189 12.86 0.07 20.03
C LEU A 189 12.65 -0.17 18.54
N ALA A 190 11.54 0.34 18.01
CA ALA A 190 11.29 0.32 16.58
C ALA A 190 12.27 1.21 15.80
N SER A 191 12.59 0.77 14.58
CA SER A 191 13.33 1.54 13.60
C SER A 191 12.40 2.16 12.55
N ARG A 192 12.94 3.12 11.78
CA ARG A 192 12.23 3.77 10.66
C ARG A 192 12.35 2.96 9.38
N GLY A 193 11.39 3.17 8.46
CA GLY A 193 11.50 2.71 7.09
C GLY A 193 12.74 3.31 6.38
N ARG A 194 13.34 2.54 5.48
CA ARG A 194 14.54 2.96 4.74
C ARG A 194 14.24 3.91 3.59
N PHE A 195 13.06 3.79 2.99
CA PHE A 195 12.73 4.47 1.74
C PHE A 195 12.10 5.83 1.96
N SER A 196 12.60 6.83 1.25
CA SER A 196 12.04 8.18 1.27
C SER A 196 10.66 8.21 0.61
N PRO A 197 9.66 8.90 1.20
CA PRO A 197 8.35 9.10 0.56
C PRO A 197 8.44 9.78 -0.81
N PHE A 198 9.47 10.61 -1.05
CA PHE A 198 9.65 11.34 -2.32
C PHE A 198 9.93 10.43 -3.53
N LEU A 199 10.26 9.15 -3.31
CA LEU A 199 10.47 8.18 -4.37
C LEU A 199 9.16 7.70 -5.01
N PHE A 200 8.04 7.88 -4.30
CA PHE A 200 6.77 7.26 -4.65
C PHE A 200 5.73 8.30 -5.05
N LYS A 201 4.99 8.00 -6.13
CA LYS A 201 3.82 8.80 -6.57
C LYS A 201 2.52 8.32 -5.92
N GLY A 202 2.55 7.18 -5.25
CA GLY A 202 1.39 6.62 -4.57
C GLY A 202 1.76 5.47 -3.65
N THR A 203 1.03 5.39 -2.55
CA THR A 203 1.10 4.28 -1.59
C THR A 203 -0.25 3.61 -1.54
N VAL A 204 -0.27 2.32 -1.88
CA VAL A 204 -1.45 1.48 -1.77
C VAL A 204 -1.29 0.61 -0.53
N PHE A 205 -2.13 0.86 0.45
CA PHE A 205 -2.21 0.03 1.65
C PHE A 205 -3.43 -0.89 1.54
N SER A 206 -3.22 -2.21 1.52
CA SER A 206 -4.30 -3.19 1.57
C SER A 206 -4.29 -3.91 2.91
N THR A 207 -5.37 -3.79 3.67
CA THR A 207 -5.54 -4.45 4.98
C THR A 207 -6.02 -5.89 4.86
N GLY A 208 -6.14 -6.42 3.64
CA GLY A 208 -6.54 -7.79 3.34
C GLY A 208 -7.22 -7.88 1.97
N GLY A 209 -7.35 -9.09 1.41
CA GLY A 209 -8.05 -9.25 0.14
C GLY A 209 -7.25 -8.78 -1.09
N TYR A 210 -5.94 -8.53 -0.96
CA TYR A 210 -5.12 -8.03 -2.06
C TYR A 210 -5.00 -9.02 -3.23
N SER A 211 -4.70 -8.47 -4.40
CA SER A 211 -4.60 -9.18 -5.69
C SER A 211 -3.68 -10.40 -5.65
N ALA A 212 -4.06 -11.46 -6.38
CA ALA A 212 -3.30 -12.71 -6.57
C ALA A 212 -1.90 -12.48 -7.16
N LEU A 213 -1.65 -11.28 -7.69
CA LEU A 213 -0.36 -10.81 -8.13
C LEU A 213 0.69 -10.73 -7.01
N TYR A 214 0.26 -10.66 -5.74
CA TYR A 214 1.11 -10.55 -4.56
C TYR A 214 0.88 -11.74 -3.60
N GLY A 215 1.96 -12.26 -3.03
CA GLY A 215 1.94 -13.42 -2.13
C GLY A 215 2.87 -13.26 -0.92
N GLN A 216 3.02 -14.33 -0.14
CA GLN A 216 3.91 -14.38 1.04
C GLN A 216 3.63 -13.32 2.12
N ALA A 217 2.39 -12.84 2.19
CA ALA A 217 1.84 -12.06 3.28
C ALA A 217 0.62 -12.80 3.82
N LEU A 218 0.34 -12.69 5.12
CA LEU A 218 -0.91 -13.19 5.71
C LEU A 218 -1.86 -12.06 6.09
N SER A 219 -1.35 -10.85 6.31
CA SER A 219 -2.13 -9.75 6.89
C SER A 219 -2.35 -8.62 5.91
N SER A 220 -1.28 -8.14 5.29
CA SER A 220 -1.35 -6.92 4.50
C SER A 220 -0.27 -6.86 3.42
N ALA A 221 -0.56 -6.09 2.37
CA ALA A 221 0.40 -5.69 1.37
C ALA A 221 0.45 -4.15 1.30
N LEU A 222 1.67 -3.60 1.40
CA LEU A 222 1.97 -2.20 1.15
C LEU A 222 2.66 -2.09 -0.21
N ILE A 223 1.95 -1.59 -1.20
CA ILE A 223 2.42 -1.52 -2.59
C ILE A 223 2.81 -0.07 -2.88
N LEU A 224 4.08 0.13 -3.22
CA LEU A 224 4.68 1.43 -3.50
C LEU A 224 5.01 1.52 -4.99
N GLU A 225 4.46 2.53 -5.66
CA GLU A 225 4.77 2.82 -7.06
C GLU A 225 5.74 3.99 -7.15
N SER A 226 6.89 3.77 -7.78
CA SER A 226 7.88 4.84 -7.95
C SER A 226 7.36 5.94 -8.89
N ILE A 227 7.82 7.18 -8.70
CA ILE A 227 7.55 8.27 -9.63
C ILE A 227 8.04 7.92 -11.05
N ASP A 228 7.40 8.48 -12.08
CA ASP A 228 7.86 8.35 -13.47
C ASP A 228 8.99 9.36 -13.70
N LEU A 229 8.91 10.25 -14.70
CA LEU A 229 9.91 11.32 -14.82
C LEU A 229 9.59 12.46 -13.83
N PRO A 230 10.62 13.12 -13.25
CA PRO A 230 10.43 14.37 -12.55
C PRO A 230 9.95 15.46 -13.52
N ASP A 231 9.25 16.48 -13.02
CA ASP A 231 8.74 17.57 -13.86
C ASP A 231 9.85 18.47 -14.42
N GLN A 232 10.90 18.67 -13.62
CA GLN A 232 12.08 19.46 -13.97
C GLN A 232 13.29 19.03 -13.13
N SER A 233 14.47 19.52 -13.51
CA SER A 233 15.70 19.24 -12.77
C SER A 233 15.70 20.01 -11.45
N GLN A 234 16.17 19.38 -10.39
CA GLN A 234 16.26 19.98 -9.07
C GLN A 234 17.56 19.60 -8.36
N ALA A 235 18.10 20.53 -7.60
CA ALA A 235 19.04 20.23 -6.53
C ALA A 235 18.33 20.43 -5.19
N THR A 236 18.70 19.65 -4.19
CA THR A 236 18.11 19.70 -2.85
C THR A 236 19.19 19.64 -1.79
N ALA A 237 18.93 20.31 -0.67
CA ALA A 237 19.72 20.20 0.55
C ALA A 237 18.79 20.19 1.75
N SER A 238 19.14 19.44 2.78
CA SER A 238 18.41 19.37 4.03
C SER A 238 19.38 19.54 5.20
N ILE A 239 18.99 20.35 6.16
CA ILE A 239 19.72 20.54 7.42
C ILE A 239 18.69 20.51 8.53
N SER A 240 18.88 19.63 9.51
CA SER A 240 17.95 19.48 10.63
C SER A 240 18.67 19.12 11.92
N SER A 241 17.93 19.03 13.02
CA SER A 241 18.43 18.62 14.33
C SER A 241 19.00 17.19 14.37
N VAL A 242 18.77 16.39 13.33
CA VAL A 242 19.13 14.96 13.30
C VAL A 242 19.74 14.50 11.97
N VAL A 243 19.39 15.12 10.85
CA VAL A 243 19.80 14.73 9.49
C VAL A 243 20.37 15.93 8.74
N ILE A 244 21.46 15.70 8.02
CA ILE A 244 21.98 16.57 6.97
C ILE A 244 21.98 15.77 5.67
N GLY A 245 21.54 16.36 4.57
CA GLY A 245 21.48 15.68 3.29
C GLY A 245 21.57 16.61 2.11
N ALA A 246 21.90 16.03 0.96
CA ALA A 246 21.91 16.72 -0.31
C ALA A 246 21.59 15.75 -1.44
N GLY A 247 21.09 16.27 -2.55
CA GLY A 247 20.80 15.46 -3.71
C GLY A 247 20.52 16.27 -4.95
N VAL A 248 20.61 15.61 -6.09
CA VAL A 248 20.33 16.16 -7.40
C VAL A 248 19.45 15.19 -8.18
N GLN A 249 18.53 15.74 -8.95
CA GLN A 249 17.71 15.03 -9.91
C GLN A 249 17.75 15.83 -11.21
N GLU A 250 18.26 15.21 -12.26
CA GLU A 250 18.37 15.81 -13.59
C GLU A 250 17.33 15.19 -14.53
N LEU A 251 16.69 16.02 -15.33
CA LEU A 251 15.77 15.63 -16.40
C LEU A 251 16.42 15.99 -17.73
N ALA A 252 16.62 15.00 -18.61
CA ALA A 252 17.19 15.25 -19.92
C ALA A 252 16.35 16.27 -20.70
N LYS A 253 17.01 17.13 -21.49
CA LYS A 253 16.37 18.20 -22.29
C LYS A 253 15.22 17.70 -23.17
N ASN A 254 15.32 16.46 -23.67
CA ASN A 254 14.30 15.83 -24.50
C ASN A 254 13.10 15.26 -23.71
N LYS A 255 13.10 15.35 -22.37
CA LYS A 255 12.08 14.81 -21.45
C LYS A 255 11.78 13.31 -21.66
N LYS A 256 12.81 12.56 -22.10
CA LYS A 256 12.75 11.10 -22.29
C LYS A 256 13.54 10.32 -21.24
N SER A 257 14.45 10.93 -20.51
CA SER A 257 15.17 10.27 -19.42
C SER A 257 15.45 11.19 -18.25
N SER A 258 15.71 10.62 -17.08
CA SER A 258 16.12 11.33 -15.88
C SER A 258 17.07 10.48 -15.04
N TRP A 259 17.95 11.10 -14.28
CA TRP A 259 18.75 10.44 -13.26
C TRP A 259 18.80 11.28 -11.99
N GLY A 260 19.05 10.66 -10.86
CA GLY A 260 19.23 11.39 -9.62
C GLY A 260 20.01 10.60 -8.59
N ILE A 261 20.64 11.33 -7.68
CA ILE A 261 21.38 10.80 -6.53
C ILE A 261 21.08 11.65 -5.30
N ASN A 262 20.88 11.01 -4.17
CA ASN A 262 20.67 11.66 -2.88
C ASN A 262 21.54 10.97 -1.84
N TYR A 263 22.05 11.75 -0.89
CA TYR A 263 22.80 11.26 0.25
C TYR A 263 22.32 11.97 1.52
N ASN A 264 22.05 11.19 2.56
CA ASN A 264 21.67 11.66 3.88
C ASN A 264 22.61 11.05 4.93
N TYR A 265 23.06 11.89 5.85
CA TYR A 265 23.80 11.51 7.03
C TYR A 265 23.00 11.90 8.27
N THR A 266 22.76 10.91 9.14
CA THR A 266 22.04 11.09 10.40
C THR A 266 23.00 10.84 11.54
N ASN A 267 23.09 11.79 12.48
CA ASN A 267 23.85 11.63 13.71
C ASN A 267 23.07 12.27 14.86
N LEU A 268 22.70 11.46 15.86
CA LEU A 268 21.86 11.91 16.96
C LEU A 268 22.64 12.52 18.14
N ALA A 269 23.95 12.71 18.05
CA ALA A 269 24.76 13.13 19.19
C ALA A 269 24.38 14.52 19.71
N ALA A 270 24.26 15.50 18.81
CA ALA A 270 23.81 16.84 19.15
C ALA A 270 22.39 16.83 19.74
N TYR A 271 21.50 15.99 19.19
CA TYR A 271 20.14 15.85 19.69
C TYR A 271 20.09 15.23 21.10
N PHE A 272 20.86 14.16 21.35
CA PHE A 272 20.93 13.48 22.65
C PHE A 272 21.58 14.33 23.75
N ALA A 273 22.43 15.30 23.37
CA ALA A 273 22.97 16.27 24.31
C ALA A 273 21.86 17.12 24.96
N ILE A 274 20.84 17.48 24.18
CA ILE A 274 19.70 18.33 24.59
C ILE A 274 18.56 17.49 25.16
N VAL A 275 18.11 16.46 24.42
CA VAL A 275 17.00 15.58 24.82
C VAL A 275 17.60 14.28 25.36
N LYS A 276 17.62 14.15 26.69
CA LYS A 276 18.17 12.97 27.36
C LYS A 276 17.38 11.71 26.99
N GLN A 277 18.10 10.66 26.65
CA GLN A 277 17.54 9.36 26.30
C GLN A 277 17.74 8.35 27.43
N LYS A 278 16.85 7.38 27.50
CA LYS A 278 16.94 6.15 28.30
C LYS A 278 16.48 5.00 27.41
N PRO A 279 17.30 3.97 27.14
CA PRO A 279 18.52 3.59 27.85
C PRO A 279 19.77 4.41 27.49
N ASP A 280 20.89 4.09 28.13
CA ASP A 280 22.21 4.66 27.83
C ASP A 280 22.70 4.18 26.45
N TYR A 281 23.36 5.05 25.68
CA TYR A 281 23.87 4.73 24.34
C TYR A 281 25.39 4.84 24.32
N PHE A 282 26.07 3.71 24.10
CA PHE A 282 27.53 3.67 23.97
C PHE A 282 27.99 3.85 22.53
N HIS A 283 27.11 3.58 21.57
CA HIS A 283 27.21 4.04 20.20
C HIS A 283 25.92 4.77 19.86
N ILE A 284 26.03 6.10 19.78
CA ILE A 284 24.93 6.98 19.40
C ILE A 284 24.48 6.60 17.98
N PRO A 285 23.16 6.52 17.71
CA PRO A 285 22.67 6.13 16.40
C PRO A 285 23.24 7.01 15.28
N GLU A 286 23.90 6.34 14.34
CA GLU A 286 24.50 6.94 13.15
C GLU A 286 24.00 6.18 11.92
N PHE A 287 23.58 6.92 10.88
CA PHE A 287 23.06 6.34 9.65
C PHE A 287 23.62 7.07 8.43
N HIS A 288 24.06 6.29 7.45
CA HIS A 288 24.31 6.74 6.08
C HIS A 288 23.23 6.17 5.18
N ALA A 289 22.61 7.01 4.35
CA ALA A 289 21.62 6.57 3.38
C ALA A 289 21.89 7.24 2.03
N THR A 290 22.09 6.44 0.99
CA THR A 290 22.31 6.88 -0.38
C THR A 290 21.26 6.27 -1.30
N ASP A 291 20.62 7.10 -2.12
CA ASP A 291 19.64 6.67 -3.09
C ASP A 291 20.06 7.14 -4.49
N ALA A 292 20.00 6.25 -5.47
CA ALA A 292 20.23 6.58 -6.88
C ALA A 292 19.05 6.10 -7.73
N ASN A 293 18.69 6.86 -8.76
CA ASN A 293 17.67 6.48 -9.72
C ASN A 293 18.06 6.82 -11.15
N PHE A 294 17.58 6.01 -12.09
CA PHE A 294 17.63 6.29 -13.52
C PHE A 294 16.31 5.86 -14.15
N ARG A 295 15.77 6.67 -15.05
CA ARG A 295 14.46 6.41 -15.68
C ARG A 295 14.52 6.80 -17.14
N VAL A 296 13.96 5.98 -18.02
CA VAL A 296 13.95 6.24 -19.46
C VAL A 296 12.65 5.77 -20.09
N LYS A 297 12.03 6.63 -20.90
CA LYS A 297 10.86 6.30 -21.71
C LYS A 297 11.26 5.39 -22.86
N THR A 298 10.44 4.38 -23.11
CA THR A 298 10.50 3.52 -24.30
C THR A 298 9.38 3.93 -25.27
N ASN A 299 9.19 3.20 -26.38
CA ASN A 299 8.24 3.56 -27.43
C ASN A 299 6.77 3.55 -26.98
N GLY A 300 6.41 2.77 -25.97
CA GLY A 300 5.06 2.70 -25.39
C GLY A 300 5.06 2.56 -23.87
N GLY A 301 6.18 2.88 -23.21
CA GLY A 301 6.45 2.47 -21.83
C GLY A 301 7.61 3.20 -21.15
N MET A 302 8.22 2.53 -20.17
CA MET A 302 9.33 3.06 -19.38
C MET A 302 10.16 1.94 -18.74
N VAL A 303 11.47 2.16 -18.66
CA VAL A 303 12.38 1.44 -17.78
C VAL A 303 12.77 2.35 -16.62
N LYS A 304 12.74 1.82 -15.40
CA LYS A 304 13.18 2.51 -14.18
C LYS A 304 14.18 1.64 -13.44
N PHE A 305 15.23 2.26 -12.97
CA PHE A 305 16.24 1.70 -12.10
C PHE A 305 16.26 2.52 -10.82
N TYR A 306 16.29 1.84 -9.68
CA TYR A 306 16.43 2.43 -8.37
C TYR A 306 17.41 1.61 -7.53
N SER A 307 18.30 2.29 -6.82
CA SER A 307 19.31 1.70 -5.95
C SER A 307 19.34 2.45 -4.63
N SER A 308 19.43 1.72 -3.52
CA SER A 308 19.49 2.25 -2.17
C SER A 308 20.61 1.54 -1.41
N TYR A 309 21.49 2.30 -0.79
CA TYR A 309 22.48 1.83 0.16
C TYR A 309 22.23 2.47 1.52
N ALA A 310 22.19 1.67 2.57
CA ALA A 310 22.07 2.17 3.94
C ALA A 310 23.08 1.46 4.84
N ALA A 311 23.79 2.24 5.67
CA ALA A 311 24.66 1.73 6.71
C ALA A 311 24.27 2.34 8.05
N SER A 312 24.35 1.56 9.13
CA SER A 312 24.03 2.05 10.47
C SER A 312 24.86 1.38 11.56
N ASN A 313 25.06 2.10 12.66
CA ASN A 313 25.73 1.61 13.85
C ASN A 313 25.00 2.13 15.09
N ILE A 314 24.54 1.22 15.95
CA ILE A 314 23.75 1.55 17.13
C ILE A 314 24.18 0.63 18.28
N GLY A 315 24.36 1.19 19.47
CA GLY A 315 24.69 0.42 20.67
C GLY A 315 24.11 1.04 21.93
N LEU A 316 23.42 0.23 22.73
CA LEU A 316 22.75 0.67 23.96
C LEU A 316 22.98 -0.27 25.14
N ARG A 317 22.85 0.29 26.35
CA ARG A 317 23.03 -0.37 27.64
C ARG A 317 21.81 -0.18 28.52
N ARG A 318 21.23 -1.28 28.98
CA ARG A 318 20.07 -1.30 29.91
C ARG A 318 20.48 -1.93 31.23
N SER A 319 19.75 -1.65 32.30
CA SER A 319 19.83 -2.46 33.51
C SER A 319 19.41 -3.90 33.19
N ASN A 320 20.11 -4.88 33.74
CA ASN A 320 19.73 -6.28 33.57
C ASN A 320 18.55 -6.59 34.49
N ILE A 321 17.45 -7.10 33.92
CA ILE A 321 16.22 -7.36 34.67
C ILE A 321 16.35 -8.45 35.75
N ASP A 322 17.39 -9.28 35.64
CA ASP A 322 17.66 -10.39 36.55
C ASP A 322 18.69 -10.04 37.64
N SER A 323 19.39 -8.92 37.52
CA SER A 323 20.40 -8.49 38.49
C SER A 323 20.60 -6.98 38.50
N LEU A 324 20.43 -6.38 39.68
CA LEU A 324 20.65 -4.95 39.92
C LEU A 324 22.12 -4.50 39.74
N GLN A 325 23.07 -5.44 39.77
CA GLN A 325 24.50 -5.15 39.65
C GLN A 325 24.99 -5.25 38.20
N LEU A 326 24.17 -5.77 37.30
CA LEU A 326 24.54 -6.06 35.91
C LEU A 326 23.76 -5.19 34.93
N LYS A 327 24.31 -5.08 33.73
CA LYS A 327 23.76 -4.36 32.58
C LYS A 327 23.74 -5.26 31.36
N ASP A 328 22.74 -5.05 30.51
CA ASP A 328 22.60 -5.67 29.20
C ASP A 328 23.07 -4.68 28.13
N ALA A 329 24.18 -4.98 27.45
CA ALA A 329 24.70 -4.16 26.36
C ALA A 329 24.47 -4.84 25.01
N PHE A 330 23.65 -4.21 24.17
CA PHE A 330 23.34 -4.65 22.81
C PHE A 330 23.99 -3.71 21.80
N GLY A 331 24.62 -4.26 20.76
CA GLY A 331 25.15 -3.47 19.65
C GLY A 331 24.85 -4.14 18.32
N ILE A 332 24.61 -3.31 17.29
CA ILE A 332 24.39 -3.76 15.91
C ILE A 332 25.04 -2.79 14.91
N LYS A 333 25.79 -3.36 13.98
CA LYS A 333 26.24 -2.72 12.74
C LYS A 333 25.50 -3.37 11.58
N ASN A 334 24.85 -2.55 10.76
CA ASN A 334 24.06 -3.01 9.62
C ASN A 334 24.53 -2.36 8.33
N HIS A 335 24.61 -3.16 7.27
CA HIS A 335 24.75 -2.71 5.90
C HIS A 335 23.64 -3.31 5.06
N ASN A 336 22.94 -2.47 4.30
CA ASN A 336 21.85 -2.86 3.42
C ASN A 336 22.08 -2.26 2.03
N PHE A 337 21.91 -3.08 1.00
CA PHE A 337 21.97 -2.64 -0.39
C PHE A 337 20.81 -3.25 -1.16
N TYR A 338 19.96 -2.41 -1.74
CA TYR A 338 18.75 -2.78 -2.47
C TYR A 338 18.79 -2.18 -3.87
N ASN A 339 18.48 -2.99 -4.88
CA ASN A 339 18.43 -2.57 -6.29
C ASN A 339 17.14 -3.10 -6.91
N ASN A 340 16.45 -2.25 -7.65
CA ASN A 340 15.23 -2.58 -8.37
C ASN A 340 15.29 -2.04 -9.79
N ILE A 341 14.93 -2.89 -10.75
CA ILE A 341 14.72 -2.54 -12.15
C ILE A 341 13.29 -2.90 -12.50
N SER A 342 12.52 -1.95 -13.00
CA SER A 342 11.17 -2.20 -13.52
C SER A 342 11.05 -1.74 -14.97
N TRP A 343 10.44 -2.57 -15.80
CA TRP A 343 10.13 -2.29 -17.20
C TRP A 343 8.64 -2.49 -17.43
N LYS A 344 7.96 -1.44 -17.86
CA LYS A 344 6.54 -1.47 -18.24
C LYS A 344 6.42 -1.06 -19.69
N GLU A 345 5.74 -1.85 -20.51
CA GLU A 345 5.60 -1.60 -21.95
C GLU A 345 4.18 -1.92 -22.43
N ASN A 346 3.66 -1.07 -23.32
CA ASN A 346 2.47 -1.39 -24.10
C ASN A 346 2.89 -2.07 -25.41
N LEU A 347 2.50 -3.33 -25.58
CA LEU A 347 2.87 -4.14 -26.74
C LEU A 347 1.86 -4.01 -27.90
N GLY A 348 0.83 -3.17 -27.75
CA GLY A 348 -0.24 -3.02 -28.74
C GLY A 348 -1.32 -4.09 -28.63
N ASN A 349 -2.42 -3.93 -29.37
CA ASN A 349 -3.55 -4.87 -29.40
C ASN A 349 -4.10 -5.25 -28.01
N GLY A 350 -4.07 -4.31 -27.07
CA GLY A 350 -4.53 -4.51 -25.70
C GLY A 350 -3.58 -5.31 -24.80
N TRP A 351 -2.35 -5.58 -25.25
CA TRP A 351 -1.31 -6.23 -24.44
C TRP A 351 -0.42 -5.21 -23.72
N LYS A 352 -0.12 -5.48 -22.45
CA LYS A 352 0.96 -4.80 -21.71
C LYS A 352 1.82 -5.83 -21.00
N VAL A 353 3.08 -5.51 -20.79
CA VAL A 353 4.00 -6.29 -19.97
C VAL A 353 4.57 -5.42 -18.85
N ASN A 354 4.71 -5.99 -17.67
CA ASN A 354 5.40 -5.41 -16.54
C ASN A 354 6.40 -6.43 -15.97
N THR A 355 7.69 -6.15 -16.12
CA THR A 355 8.77 -7.00 -15.65
C THR A 355 9.57 -6.26 -14.58
N GLY A 356 9.74 -6.88 -13.42
CA GLY A 356 10.57 -6.40 -12.33
C GLY A 356 11.72 -7.36 -12.05
N PHE A 357 12.91 -6.83 -11.86
CA PHE A 357 14.07 -7.54 -11.31
C PHE A 357 14.54 -6.79 -10.07
N SER A 358 14.84 -7.51 -8.99
CA SER A 358 15.49 -6.86 -7.83
C SER A 358 16.51 -7.75 -7.17
N PHE A 359 17.55 -7.12 -6.63
CA PHE A 359 18.57 -7.75 -5.82
C PHE A 359 18.72 -6.96 -4.52
N SER A 360 18.78 -7.68 -3.40
CA SER A 360 19.03 -7.08 -2.10
C SER A 360 19.97 -7.92 -1.27
N THR A 361 20.85 -7.26 -0.52
CA THR A 361 21.71 -7.88 0.49
C THR A 361 21.62 -7.07 1.78
N ASN A 362 21.42 -7.76 2.90
CA ASN A 362 21.44 -7.19 4.24
C ASN A 362 22.45 -7.95 5.10
N SER A 363 23.38 -7.24 5.71
CA SER A 363 24.38 -7.79 6.63
C SER A 363 24.21 -7.15 7.99
N ASP A 364 23.98 -7.97 9.01
CA ASP A 364 23.91 -7.57 10.41
C ASP A 364 25.07 -8.21 11.18
N ASP A 365 25.87 -7.40 11.85
CA ASP A 365 26.87 -7.82 12.83
C ASP A 365 26.45 -7.28 14.20
N LEU A 366 25.93 -8.16 15.04
CA LEU A 366 25.35 -7.79 16.32
C LEU A 366 25.92 -8.63 17.47
N PHE A 367 25.86 -8.04 18.66
CA PHE A 367 26.25 -8.72 19.89
C PHE A 367 25.32 -8.32 21.04
N GLN A 368 25.24 -9.22 22.01
CA GLN A 368 24.69 -8.96 23.34
C GLN A 368 25.74 -9.39 24.36
N GLN A 369 25.99 -8.54 25.34
CA GLN A 369 26.90 -8.84 26.44
C GLN A 369 26.36 -8.37 27.78
N ILE A 370 26.56 -9.19 28.80
CA ILE A 370 26.36 -8.85 30.20
C ILE A 370 27.57 -8.06 30.66
N GLN A 371 27.33 -6.92 31.30
CA GLN A 371 28.37 -6.05 31.83
C GLN A 371 28.14 -5.73 33.31
N ASP A 372 29.21 -5.41 34.03
CA ASP A 372 29.13 -4.90 35.39
C ASP A 372 28.77 -3.40 35.45
N ALA A 373 28.76 -2.83 36.66
CA ALA A 373 28.51 -1.41 36.86
C ALA A 373 29.51 -0.50 36.13
N ALA A 374 30.77 -0.95 35.95
CA ALA A 374 31.83 -0.26 35.23
C ALA A 374 31.76 -0.45 33.69
N ASN A 375 30.72 -1.12 33.19
CA ASN A 375 30.50 -1.47 31.78
C ASN A 375 31.56 -2.43 31.22
N THR A 376 32.13 -3.29 32.06
CA THR A 376 33.09 -4.33 31.65
C THR A 376 32.35 -5.66 31.45
N PRO A 377 32.61 -6.41 30.36
CA PRO A 377 31.99 -7.72 30.14
C PRO A 377 32.21 -8.68 31.30
N LYS A 378 31.16 -9.42 31.71
CA LYS A 378 31.22 -10.33 32.85
C LYS A 378 30.44 -11.61 32.59
N THR A 379 31.00 -12.72 33.06
CA THR A 379 30.34 -14.02 33.19
C THR A 379 29.98 -14.23 34.66
N THR A 380 28.76 -14.67 34.92
CA THR A 380 28.18 -14.78 36.27
C THR A 380 28.27 -16.20 36.86
N GLY A 381 28.49 -17.21 36.01
CA GLY A 381 28.44 -18.63 36.37
C GLY A 381 27.02 -19.20 36.34
N PHE A 382 25.99 -18.37 36.16
CA PHE A 382 24.61 -18.79 35.99
C PHE A 382 24.28 -18.90 34.51
N SER A 383 24.12 -20.13 34.00
CA SER A 383 23.91 -20.40 32.57
C SER A 383 22.77 -19.58 31.96
N TRP A 384 21.66 -19.39 32.67
CA TRP A 384 20.50 -18.65 32.18
C TRP A 384 20.75 -17.13 32.06
N ILE A 385 21.69 -16.55 32.81
CA ILE A 385 22.17 -15.18 32.61
C ILE A 385 23.23 -15.16 31.50
N ASP A 386 24.20 -16.06 31.60
CA ASP A 386 25.37 -16.07 30.72
C ASP A 386 25.02 -16.42 29.26
N ASN A 387 23.93 -17.17 29.03
CA ASN A 387 23.38 -17.45 27.71
C ASN A 387 22.85 -16.20 26.98
N LYS A 388 22.67 -15.08 27.69
CA LYS A 388 22.39 -13.79 27.05
C LYS A 388 23.63 -13.25 26.32
N ASN A 389 24.84 -13.69 26.65
CA ASN A 389 26.04 -13.33 25.91
C ASN A 389 26.06 -14.05 24.57
N PHE A 390 25.99 -13.31 23.47
CA PHE A 390 26.12 -13.89 22.14
C PHE A 390 26.64 -12.88 21.11
N THR A 391 27.17 -13.41 20.02
CA THR A 391 27.46 -12.67 18.79
C THR A 391 26.70 -13.31 17.64
N THR A 392 26.22 -12.49 16.71
CA THR A 392 25.54 -12.98 15.50
C THR A 392 26.00 -12.17 14.31
N LYS A 393 26.45 -12.87 13.26
CA LYS A 393 26.69 -12.30 11.94
C LYS A 393 25.72 -12.92 10.96
N SER A 394 24.77 -12.15 10.45
CA SER A 394 23.79 -12.63 9.47
C SER A 394 23.92 -11.87 8.16
N ARG A 395 24.00 -12.61 7.06
CA ARG A 395 23.89 -12.07 5.70
C ARG A 395 22.67 -12.68 5.03
N GLN A 396 21.79 -11.84 4.51
CA GLN A 396 20.57 -12.22 3.80
C GLN A 396 20.59 -11.62 2.40
N ASP A 397 20.66 -12.48 1.39
CA ASP A 397 20.63 -12.11 -0.02
C ASP A 397 19.31 -12.59 -0.65
N LEU A 398 18.63 -11.70 -1.37
CA LEU A 398 17.43 -12.01 -2.14
C LEU A 398 17.57 -11.48 -3.56
N THR A 399 17.54 -12.40 -4.53
CA THR A 399 17.38 -12.10 -5.95
C THR A 399 15.98 -12.49 -6.38
N GLN A 400 15.31 -11.65 -7.18
CA GLN A 400 13.99 -11.97 -7.70
C GLN A 400 13.79 -11.43 -9.11
N ILE A 401 12.95 -12.16 -9.86
CA ILE A 401 12.39 -11.72 -11.13
C ILE A 401 10.88 -11.97 -11.11
N ARG A 402 10.11 -11.03 -11.66
CA ARG A 402 8.66 -11.12 -11.77
C ARG A 402 8.22 -10.54 -13.10
N THR A 403 7.35 -11.25 -13.80
CA THR A 403 6.77 -10.79 -15.06
C THR A 403 5.26 -10.92 -15.00
N VAL A 404 4.55 -9.86 -15.37
CA VAL A 404 3.10 -9.80 -15.48
C VAL A 404 2.74 -9.39 -16.90
N PHE A 405 1.82 -10.13 -17.51
CA PHE A 405 1.17 -9.79 -18.75
C PHE A 405 -0.26 -9.36 -18.48
N ASP A 406 -0.64 -8.21 -19.04
CA ASP A 406 -2.02 -7.74 -19.04
C ASP A 406 -2.57 -7.89 -20.46
N LYS A 407 -3.73 -8.52 -20.58
CA LYS A 407 -4.48 -8.62 -21.83
C LYS A 407 -5.88 -8.04 -21.65
N ARG A 408 -6.15 -6.94 -22.33
CA ARG A 408 -7.52 -6.42 -22.49
C ARG A 408 -8.34 -7.43 -23.30
N ILE A 409 -9.42 -7.94 -22.70
CA ILE A 409 -10.28 -8.97 -23.32
C ILE A 409 -11.45 -8.30 -24.04
N SER A 410 -12.28 -7.55 -23.30
CA SER A 410 -13.50 -6.91 -23.80
C SER A 410 -13.86 -5.69 -22.97
N GLY A 411 -14.29 -4.60 -23.61
CA GLY A 411 -14.58 -3.35 -22.90
C GLY A 411 -13.35 -2.91 -22.12
N ILE A 412 -13.47 -2.69 -20.82
CA ILE A 412 -12.35 -2.36 -19.92
C ILE A 412 -11.87 -3.56 -19.09
N SER A 413 -12.37 -4.77 -19.35
CA SER A 413 -11.96 -5.99 -18.65
C SER A 413 -10.57 -6.45 -19.06
N VAL A 414 -9.77 -6.86 -18.08
CA VAL A 414 -8.35 -7.20 -18.25
C VAL A 414 -8.05 -8.54 -17.58
N LEU A 415 -7.32 -9.40 -18.29
CA LEU A 415 -6.69 -10.58 -17.72
C LEU A 415 -5.24 -10.25 -17.34
N HIS A 416 -4.87 -10.46 -16.10
CA HIS A 416 -3.52 -10.39 -15.56
C HIS A 416 -3.00 -11.81 -15.35
N PHE A 417 -1.82 -12.13 -15.86
CA PHE A 417 -1.20 -13.42 -15.58
C PHE A 417 0.31 -13.32 -15.65
N GLY A 418 1.00 -14.21 -14.96
CA GLY A 418 2.44 -14.14 -14.88
C GLY A 418 3.05 -15.09 -13.88
N GLY A 419 4.32 -14.84 -13.60
CA GLY A 419 5.08 -15.62 -12.65
C GLY A 419 6.17 -14.80 -11.98
N GLU A 420 6.66 -15.34 -10.87
CA GLU A 420 7.79 -14.81 -10.14
C GLU A 420 8.67 -15.94 -9.61
N TYR A 421 9.95 -15.63 -9.50
CA TYR A 421 10.94 -16.54 -8.95
C TYR A 421 11.87 -15.76 -8.02
N TRP A 422 12.09 -16.30 -6.83
CA TRP A 422 12.99 -15.76 -5.81
C TRP A 422 14.07 -16.79 -5.49
N TYR A 423 15.31 -16.32 -5.45
CA TYR A 423 16.44 -17.03 -4.89
C TYR A 423 16.84 -16.35 -3.58
N ASN A 424 16.65 -17.05 -2.46
CA ASN A 424 16.99 -16.59 -1.12
C ASN A 424 18.22 -17.35 -0.63
N TYR A 425 19.24 -16.63 -0.18
CA TYR A 425 20.43 -17.18 0.44
C TYR A 425 20.69 -16.47 1.76
N ILE A 426 20.66 -17.21 2.87
CA ILE A 426 20.86 -16.65 4.20
C ILE A 426 21.96 -17.44 4.90
N LYS A 427 23.02 -16.75 5.30
CA LYS A 427 24.11 -17.30 6.12
C LYS A 427 24.10 -16.57 7.46
N THR A 428 23.86 -17.30 8.54
CA THR A 428 23.88 -16.76 9.90
C THR A 428 24.90 -17.53 10.73
N THR A 429 25.89 -16.82 11.26
CA THR A 429 26.84 -17.35 12.24
C THR A 429 26.42 -16.86 13.62
N PHE A 430 25.93 -17.75 14.48
CA PHE A 430 25.59 -17.47 15.87
C PHE A 430 26.69 -18.04 16.76
N ASN A 431 27.36 -17.17 17.51
CA ASN A 431 28.63 -17.43 18.18
C ASN A 431 29.64 -18.04 17.20
N ASN A 432 29.91 -19.34 17.30
CA ASN A 432 30.83 -20.06 16.43
C ASN A 432 30.13 -21.01 15.44
N ASN A 433 28.80 -21.10 15.49
CA ASN A 433 28.01 -22.03 14.69
C ASN A 433 27.42 -21.33 13.47
N THR A 434 27.67 -21.86 12.28
CA THR A 434 27.15 -21.29 11.02
C THR A 434 25.98 -22.11 10.50
N PHE A 435 24.87 -21.42 10.25
CA PHE A 435 23.66 -21.95 9.67
C PHE A 435 23.42 -21.36 8.29
N LEU A 436 22.87 -22.16 7.38
CA LEU A 436 22.65 -21.80 5.99
C LEU A 436 21.23 -22.15 5.57
N LEU A 437 20.51 -21.18 5.00
CA LEU A 437 19.22 -21.39 4.35
C LEU A 437 19.34 -21.01 2.88
N LYS A 438 18.86 -21.91 2.02
CA LYS A 438 18.74 -21.69 0.58
C LYS A 438 17.31 -22.01 0.16
N ASP A 439 16.67 -21.08 -0.54
CA ASP A 439 15.32 -21.29 -1.03
C ASP A 439 15.16 -20.82 -2.47
N ASN A 440 14.59 -21.71 -3.28
CA ASN A 440 14.07 -21.43 -4.60
C ASN A 440 12.55 -21.37 -4.46
N PHE A 441 12.03 -20.15 -4.39
CA PHE A 441 10.59 -19.92 -4.35
C PHE A 441 10.12 -19.54 -5.76
N ALA A 442 9.08 -20.21 -6.23
CA ALA A 442 8.46 -19.93 -7.51
C ALA A 442 6.95 -19.78 -7.34
N ALA A 443 6.36 -18.85 -8.08
CA ALA A 443 4.92 -18.70 -8.11
C ALA A 443 4.41 -18.38 -9.52
N LEU A 444 3.21 -18.87 -9.81
CA LEU A 444 2.43 -18.55 -11.00
C LEU A 444 1.10 -17.97 -10.55
N PHE A 445 0.60 -16.96 -11.24
CA PHE A 445 -0.66 -16.31 -10.89
C PHE A 445 -1.45 -15.93 -12.14
N GLY A 446 -2.77 -15.92 -11.97
CA GLY A 446 -3.73 -15.41 -12.93
C GLY A 446 -4.87 -14.71 -12.20
N GLU A 447 -5.30 -13.56 -12.69
CA GLU A 447 -6.39 -12.76 -12.13
C GLU A 447 -7.12 -12.03 -13.26
N ALA A 448 -8.44 -12.07 -13.27
CA ALA A 448 -9.27 -11.37 -14.23
C ALA A 448 -10.06 -10.26 -13.54
N ASP A 449 -9.89 -9.02 -14.02
CA ASP A 449 -10.74 -7.87 -13.70
C ASP A 449 -11.89 -7.83 -14.73
N LEU A 450 -13.06 -8.26 -14.29
CA LEU A 450 -14.25 -8.45 -15.10
C LEU A 450 -15.27 -7.36 -14.79
N TYR A 451 -15.43 -6.41 -15.72
CA TYR A 451 -16.50 -5.43 -15.63
C TYR A 451 -17.75 -5.96 -16.34
N ILE A 452 -18.65 -6.54 -15.56
CA ILE A 452 -19.85 -7.23 -16.04
C ILE A 452 -20.88 -6.19 -16.51
N THR A 453 -21.07 -5.12 -15.74
CA THR A 453 -21.89 -3.95 -16.09
C THR A 453 -21.22 -2.66 -15.58
N ASN A 454 -21.80 -1.49 -15.83
CA ASN A 454 -21.33 -0.24 -15.21
C ASN A 454 -21.49 -0.23 -13.67
N ASP A 455 -22.34 -1.09 -13.13
CA ASP A 455 -22.65 -1.15 -11.69
C ASP A 455 -22.07 -2.39 -11.00
N ILE A 456 -21.60 -3.40 -11.74
CA ILE A 456 -21.07 -4.66 -11.18
C ILE A 456 -19.72 -4.97 -11.82
N ALA A 457 -18.70 -5.13 -10.98
CA ALA A 457 -17.41 -5.65 -11.36
C ALA A 457 -16.99 -6.80 -10.44
N ALA A 458 -16.22 -7.74 -10.97
CA ALA A 458 -15.65 -8.85 -10.22
C ALA A 458 -14.15 -8.98 -10.53
N LYS A 459 -13.38 -9.36 -9.52
CA LYS A 459 -11.97 -9.72 -9.62
C LYS A 459 -11.84 -11.17 -9.18
N ILE A 460 -11.40 -12.05 -10.06
CA ILE A 460 -11.29 -13.49 -9.79
C ILE A 460 -9.87 -13.90 -10.11
N GLY A 461 -9.16 -14.49 -9.15
CA GLY A 461 -7.78 -14.91 -9.36
C GLY A 461 -7.36 -16.10 -8.51
N ALA A 462 -6.25 -16.69 -8.90
CA ALA A 462 -5.59 -17.74 -8.15
C ALA A 462 -4.07 -17.59 -8.29
N ARG A 463 -3.36 -18.02 -7.24
CA ARG A 463 -1.91 -18.04 -7.20
C ARG A 463 -1.43 -19.40 -6.74
N PHE A 464 -0.54 -20.01 -7.51
CA PHE A 464 0.18 -21.22 -7.14
C PHE A 464 1.58 -20.83 -6.65
N GLU A 465 2.05 -21.43 -5.56
CA GLU A 465 3.37 -21.17 -4.99
C GLU A 465 4.07 -22.47 -4.64
N HIS A 466 5.39 -22.53 -4.83
CA HIS A 466 6.25 -23.62 -4.40
C HIS A 466 7.53 -23.07 -3.77
N SER A 467 7.99 -23.70 -2.69
CA SER A 467 9.23 -23.36 -1.99
C SER A 467 10.08 -24.60 -1.79
N SER A 468 11.34 -24.53 -2.21
CA SER A 468 12.27 -25.66 -2.07
C SER A 468 12.70 -25.90 -0.62
N ILE A 469 12.72 -24.88 0.24
CA ILE A 469 13.23 -25.02 1.61
C ILE A 469 12.33 -25.87 2.50
N ILE A 470 11.00 -25.73 2.33
CA ILE A 470 10.00 -26.57 3.01
C ILE A 470 9.52 -27.72 2.12
N ASN A 471 9.87 -27.72 0.83
CA ASN A 471 9.44 -28.69 -0.18
C ASN A 471 7.92 -28.88 -0.24
N LYS A 472 7.18 -27.76 -0.32
CA LYS A 472 5.71 -27.74 -0.38
C LYS A 472 5.22 -26.77 -1.44
N ALA A 473 4.05 -27.10 -2.00
CA ALA A 473 3.27 -26.24 -2.86
C ALA A 473 1.93 -25.86 -2.22
N ASN A 474 1.36 -24.72 -2.63
CA ASN A 474 0.02 -24.30 -2.26
C ASN A 474 -0.72 -23.64 -3.45
N ILE A 475 -2.05 -23.53 -3.34
CA ILE A 475 -2.88 -22.73 -4.23
C ILE A 475 -3.77 -21.80 -3.42
N ALA A 476 -3.81 -20.53 -3.84
CA ALA A 476 -4.41 -19.41 -3.13
C ALA A 476 -5.50 -18.76 -4.01
N PRO A 477 -6.74 -19.28 -4.00
CA PRO A 477 -7.86 -18.67 -4.73
C PRO A 477 -8.34 -17.38 -4.07
N ARG A 478 -8.79 -16.41 -4.88
CA ARG A 478 -9.26 -15.09 -4.45
C ARG A 478 -10.42 -14.63 -5.34
N ILE A 479 -11.42 -14.04 -4.71
CA ILE A 479 -12.56 -13.44 -5.41
C ILE A 479 -12.97 -12.16 -4.70
N SER A 480 -13.26 -11.13 -5.48
CA SER A 480 -13.88 -9.91 -5.00
C SER A 480 -14.98 -9.48 -5.96
N VAL A 481 -16.10 -9.03 -5.43
CA VAL A 481 -17.23 -8.51 -6.20
C VAL A 481 -17.56 -7.13 -5.67
N ALA A 482 -17.69 -6.15 -6.55
CA ALA A 482 -18.06 -4.79 -6.23
C ALA A 482 -19.38 -4.43 -6.92
N TYR A 483 -20.29 -3.80 -6.18
CA TYR A 483 -21.57 -3.29 -6.65
C TYR A 483 -21.68 -1.80 -6.37
N LYS A 484 -21.97 -1.01 -7.41
CA LYS A 484 -22.21 0.43 -7.32
C LYS A 484 -23.61 0.68 -6.78
N THR A 485 -23.68 1.26 -5.59
CA THR A 485 -24.95 1.56 -4.90
C THR A 485 -25.48 2.95 -5.23
N SER A 486 -24.59 3.91 -5.52
CA SER A 486 -24.94 5.25 -5.99
C SER A 486 -23.76 5.89 -6.72
N PRO A 487 -23.88 7.08 -7.34
CA PRO A 487 -22.72 7.81 -7.86
C PRO A 487 -21.66 8.00 -6.76
N GLY A 488 -20.42 7.58 -7.05
CA GLY A 488 -19.31 7.63 -6.10
C GLY A 488 -19.39 6.66 -4.92
N ALA A 489 -20.42 5.80 -4.83
CA ALA A 489 -20.57 4.83 -3.75
C ALA A 489 -20.62 3.39 -4.26
N GLN A 490 -19.95 2.49 -3.55
CA GLN A 490 -19.95 1.06 -3.85
C GLN A 490 -19.88 0.23 -2.58
N MET A 491 -20.38 -0.99 -2.68
CA MET A 491 -20.23 -2.05 -1.70
C MET A 491 -19.39 -3.18 -2.32
N SER A 492 -18.48 -3.77 -1.55
CA SER A 492 -17.66 -4.88 -2.03
C SER A 492 -17.71 -6.07 -1.06
N LEU A 493 -17.72 -7.27 -1.63
CA LEU A 493 -17.53 -8.54 -0.93
C LEU A 493 -16.19 -9.14 -1.37
N VAL A 494 -15.42 -9.68 -0.44
CA VAL A 494 -14.09 -10.23 -0.71
C VAL A 494 -13.90 -11.55 0.03
N TYR A 495 -13.37 -12.54 -0.67
CA TYR A 495 -12.88 -13.80 -0.13
C TYR A 495 -11.49 -14.11 -0.70
N GLY A 496 -10.60 -14.67 0.12
CA GLY A 496 -9.35 -15.22 -0.40
C GLY A 496 -8.55 -16.02 0.60
N GLU A 497 -7.73 -16.94 0.09
CA GLU A 497 -6.71 -17.63 0.86
C GLU A 497 -5.33 -17.01 0.64
N PHE A 498 -4.56 -16.93 1.71
CA PHE A 498 -3.23 -16.34 1.74
C PHE A 498 -2.27 -17.29 2.47
N TYR A 499 -1.10 -17.49 1.88
CA TYR A 499 -0.07 -18.39 2.40
C TYR A 499 1.24 -17.64 2.58
N GLN A 500 2.01 -18.08 3.56
CA GLN A 500 3.33 -17.55 3.86
C GLN A 500 4.21 -18.66 4.43
N LYS A 501 5.50 -18.64 4.10
CA LYS A 501 6.46 -19.56 4.73
C LYS A 501 6.69 -19.18 6.20
N PRO A 502 7.11 -20.13 7.04
CA PRO A 502 7.61 -19.81 8.38
C PRO A 502 8.76 -18.80 8.33
N GLU A 503 8.92 -18.03 9.40
CA GLU A 503 10.07 -17.15 9.58
C GLU A 503 11.39 -17.93 9.58
N ASN A 504 12.48 -17.28 9.15
CA ASN A 504 13.78 -17.92 8.92
C ASN A 504 14.34 -18.60 10.18
N ASN A 505 14.09 -18.03 11.36
CA ASN A 505 14.51 -18.60 12.65
C ASN A 505 13.95 -20.01 12.91
N TYR A 506 12.76 -20.32 12.42
CA TYR A 506 12.16 -21.65 12.54
C TYR A 506 12.73 -22.67 11.53
N LEU A 507 13.31 -22.18 10.44
CA LEU A 507 13.77 -23.02 9.33
C LEU A 507 15.20 -23.55 9.52
N TYR A 508 15.95 -23.10 10.53
CA TYR A 508 17.32 -23.58 10.78
C TYR A 508 17.41 -24.99 11.38
N SER A 509 16.37 -25.46 12.08
CA SER A 509 16.39 -26.75 12.77
C SER A 509 15.92 -27.89 11.87
N ASN A 510 14.66 -27.85 11.41
CA ASN A 510 14.06 -28.89 10.57
C ASN A 510 13.07 -28.29 9.57
N PRO A 511 13.55 -27.61 8.51
CA PRO A 511 12.69 -26.84 7.62
C PRO A 511 11.65 -27.68 6.88
N THR A 512 11.97 -28.92 6.52
CA THR A 512 11.08 -29.83 5.78
C THR A 512 9.93 -30.40 6.61
N ASN A 513 9.97 -30.28 7.94
CA ASN A 513 8.89 -30.69 8.82
C ASN A 513 7.82 -29.59 9.00
N LEU A 514 8.12 -28.37 8.55
CA LEU A 514 7.19 -27.24 8.62
C LEU A 514 6.48 -27.04 7.28
N GLY A 515 5.28 -26.48 7.32
CA GLY A 515 4.47 -26.19 6.15
C GLY A 515 4.29 -24.68 5.96
N TYR A 516 3.47 -24.31 4.98
CA TYR A 516 2.97 -22.95 4.90
C TYR A 516 2.01 -22.67 6.06
N VAL A 517 2.14 -21.47 6.64
CA VAL A 517 1.09 -20.89 7.47
C VAL A 517 0.03 -20.27 6.56
N ARG A 518 -1.25 -20.26 6.99
CA ARG A 518 -2.37 -19.83 6.14
C ARG A 518 -3.34 -18.90 6.86
N ALA A 519 -3.86 -17.93 6.11
CA ALA A 519 -4.99 -17.11 6.52
C ALA A 519 -6.09 -17.08 5.45
N THR A 520 -7.34 -17.29 5.87
CA THR A 520 -8.53 -17.14 5.01
C THR A 520 -9.23 -15.85 5.39
N HIS A 521 -9.46 -14.96 4.42
CA HIS A 521 -10.05 -13.64 4.65
C HIS A 521 -11.46 -13.57 4.09
N TYR A 522 -12.35 -12.94 4.84
CA TYR A 522 -13.70 -12.55 4.46
C TYR A 522 -13.86 -11.07 4.77
N LEU A 523 -14.24 -10.25 3.79
CA LEU A 523 -14.44 -8.82 3.99
C LEU A 523 -15.74 -8.35 3.33
N VAL A 524 -16.38 -7.40 3.99
CA VAL A 524 -17.50 -6.63 3.44
C VAL A 524 -17.17 -5.15 3.64
N ASN A 525 -17.16 -4.37 2.57
CA ASN A 525 -16.92 -2.93 2.68
C ASN A 525 -17.97 -2.11 1.96
N TYR A 526 -18.15 -0.89 2.44
CA TYR A 526 -18.87 0.17 1.77
C TYR A 526 -17.95 1.40 1.72
N ILE A 527 -17.80 1.99 0.53
CA ILE A 527 -17.04 3.20 0.33
C ILE A 527 -17.86 4.21 -0.47
N LYS A 528 -17.84 5.46 -0.02
CA LYS A 528 -18.39 6.60 -0.73
C LYS A 528 -17.31 7.66 -0.90
N ASN A 529 -16.87 7.82 -2.14
CA ASN A 529 -15.88 8.81 -2.56
C ASN A 529 -16.56 9.90 -3.38
N THR A 530 -16.29 11.13 -2.99
CA THR A 530 -16.55 12.34 -3.78
C THR A 530 -15.21 13.03 -4.01
N ASN A 531 -15.16 14.13 -4.77
CA ASN A 531 -13.89 14.81 -5.08
C ASN A 531 -13.12 15.24 -3.81
N ASP A 532 -13.81 15.57 -2.71
CA ASP A 532 -13.21 16.19 -1.51
C ASP A 532 -13.56 15.47 -0.20
N ARG A 533 -14.31 14.36 -0.27
CA ARG A 533 -14.72 13.57 0.90
C ARG A 533 -14.69 12.09 0.61
N THR A 534 -14.21 11.33 1.59
CA THR A 534 -14.16 9.88 1.57
C THR A 534 -14.77 9.33 2.85
N PHE A 535 -15.78 8.48 2.72
CA PHE A 535 -16.29 7.65 3.79
C PHE A 535 -16.05 6.18 3.46
N ARG A 536 -15.53 5.41 4.41
CA ARG A 536 -15.37 3.96 4.29
C ARG A 536 -15.78 3.30 5.61
N VAL A 537 -16.51 2.21 5.50
CA VAL A 537 -16.74 1.26 6.59
C VAL A 537 -16.44 -0.15 6.07
N GLU A 538 -15.75 -0.95 6.87
CA GLU A 538 -15.37 -2.32 6.52
C GLU A 538 -15.53 -3.24 7.72
N ALA A 539 -16.20 -4.37 7.52
CA ALA A 539 -16.21 -5.49 8.45
C ALA A 539 -15.35 -6.61 7.88
N PHE A 540 -14.56 -7.25 8.74
CA PHE A 540 -13.68 -8.33 8.32
C PHE A 540 -13.71 -9.51 9.30
N TYR A 541 -13.47 -10.70 8.75
CA TYR A 541 -13.19 -11.92 9.49
C TYR A 541 -12.01 -12.62 8.83
N LYS A 542 -10.97 -12.91 9.60
CA LYS A 542 -9.74 -13.59 9.19
C LYS A 542 -9.55 -14.81 10.04
N LYS A 543 -9.40 -15.98 9.41
CA LYS A 543 -9.18 -17.26 10.10
C LYS A 543 -7.76 -17.77 9.82
N TYR A 544 -6.98 -17.95 10.87
CA TYR A 544 -5.63 -18.51 10.79
C TYR A 544 -5.66 -20.02 10.93
N HIS A 545 -4.85 -20.67 10.12
CA HIS A 545 -4.63 -22.11 10.15
C HIS A 545 -3.13 -22.36 10.16
N ASN A 546 -2.74 -23.49 10.75
CA ASN A 546 -1.40 -24.01 10.58
C ASN A 546 -0.33 -22.99 11.02
N LEU A 547 -0.56 -22.24 12.10
CA LEU A 547 0.44 -21.34 12.68
C LEU A 547 1.57 -22.14 13.33
N ILE A 548 2.76 -21.55 13.40
CA ILE A 548 3.89 -22.16 14.09
C ILE A 548 3.69 -22.05 15.60
N THR A 549 3.87 -23.16 16.30
CA THR A 549 3.93 -23.24 17.76
C THR A 549 5.32 -23.70 18.19
N THR A 550 5.77 -23.16 19.32
CA THR A 550 7.07 -23.43 19.94
C THR A 550 6.80 -23.99 21.34
N PRO A 551 6.32 -25.24 21.47
CA PRO A 551 6.20 -25.88 22.79
C PRO A 551 7.56 -25.92 23.50
N PRO A 552 7.61 -26.13 24.82
CA PRO A 552 8.86 -26.27 25.58
C PRO A 552 9.51 -27.63 25.32
N THR A 553 9.64 -28.00 24.06
CA THR A 553 10.32 -29.18 23.53
C THR A 553 11.31 -28.74 22.48
N ASN A 554 12.18 -29.63 22.01
CA ASN A 554 13.24 -29.28 21.05
C ASN A 554 12.73 -29.11 19.60
N PHE A 555 11.42 -29.07 19.35
CA PHE A 555 10.85 -29.08 17.99
C PHE A 555 9.78 -28.01 17.80
N PHE A 556 9.81 -27.35 16.64
CA PHE A 556 8.75 -26.46 16.17
C PHE A 556 7.65 -27.26 15.47
N ILE A 557 6.39 -26.87 15.67
CA ILE A 557 5.24 -27.60 15.13
C ILE A 557 4.33 -26.64 14.37
N ASN A 558 3.71 -27.14 13.30
CA ASN A 558 2.83 -26.37 12.42
C ASN A 558 1.34 -26.70 12.71
N ASN A 559 0.86 -26.49 13.94
CA ASN A 559 -0.50 -26.90 14.35
C ASN A 559 -1.33 -25.78 15.01
N GLY A 560 -0.80 -24.56 15.09
CA GLY A 560 -1.48 -23.42 15.70
C GLY A 560 -2.69 -22.93 14.90
N SER A 561 -3.61 -22.24 15.56
CA SER A 561 -4.85 -21.74 14.96
C SER A 561 -5.25 -20.40 15.57
N GLY A 562 -6.18 -19.68 14.94
CA GLY A 562 -6.68 -18.43 15.51
C GLY A 562 -7.62 -17.69 14.59
N TYR A 563 -8.02 -16.49 15.01
CA TYR A 563 -8.81 -15.58 14.21
C TYR A 563 -8.46 -14.11 14.50
N ALA A 564 -8.91 -13.24 13.61
CA ALA A 564 -9.01 -11.80 13.81
C ALA A 564 -10.28 -11.30 13.12
N GLN A 565 -11.11 -10.54 13.83
CA GLN A 565 -12.36 -10.02 13.33
C GLN A 565 -12.61 -8.61 13.84
N GLY A 566 -13.39 -7.81 13.12
CA GLY A 566 -13.51 -6.41 13.49
C GLY A 566 -14.33 -5.55 12.55
N LEU A 567 -14.44 -4.28 12.94
CA LEU A 567 -15.09 -3.20 12.21
C LEU A 567 -14.12 -2.02 12.11
N GLU A 568 -14.00 -1.45 10.92
CA GLU A 568 -13.13 -0.32 10.62
C GLU A 568 -13.95 0.80 9.99
N ILE A 569 -13.72 2.04 10.44
CA ILE A 569 -14.38 3.25 9.93
C ILE A 569 -13.31 4.27 9.57
N PHE A 570 -13.46 4.90 8.41
CA PHE A 570 -12.64 6.00 7.95
C PHE A 570 -13.49 7.12 7.35
N TRP A 571 -13.24 8.34 7.79
CA TRP A 571 -13.85 9.54 7.25
C TRP A 571 -12.76 10.57 6.98
N ARG A 572 -12.67 11.10 5.76
CA ARG A 572 -11.82 12.23 5.38
C ARG A 572 -12.67 13.32 4.74
N ASP A 573 -12.44 14.56 5.12
CA ASP A 573 -13.16 15.72 4.61
C ASP A 573 -12.24 16.90 4.41
N LYS A 574 -12.23 17.40 3.17
CA LYS A 574 -11.47 18.58 2.72
C LYS A 574 -12.37 19.76 2.38
N LYS A 575 -13.68 19.61 2.51
CA LYS A 575 -14.67 20.55 1.95
C LYS A 575 -15.44 21.33 3.00
N THR A 576 -15.81 20.70 4.12
CA THR A 576 -16.70 21.35 5.11
C THR A 576 -16.11 22.63 5.67
N PHE A 577 -14.81 22.65 5.93
CA PHE A 577 -14.11 23.80 6.47
C PHE A 577 -13.01 24.24 5.51
N LYS A 578 -13.09 25.48 5.04
CA LYS A 578 -12.13 26.02 4.06
C LYS A 578 -10.69 25.96 4.59
N GLY A 579 -9.79 25.37 3.81
CA GLY A 579 -8.37 25.24 4.14
C GLY A 579 -8.06 24.22 5.24
N LEU A 580 -9.03 23.35 5.58
CA LEU A 580 -8.89 22.28 6.57
C LEU A 580 -9.08 20.92 5.88
N ASP A 581 -8.07 20.06 5.97
CA ASP A 581 -8.14 18.65 5.62
C ASP A 581 -8.04 17.85 6.91
N TYR A 582 -9.07 17.08 7.24
CA TYR A 582 -9.03 16.21 8.40
C TYR A 582 -9.54 14.83 8.07
N TRP A 583 -9.03 13.84 8.81
CA TRP A 583 -9.61 12.52 8.81
C TRP A 583 -9.66 11.91 10.20
N VAL A 584 -10.67 11.06 10.36
CA VAL A 584 -10.90 10.23 11.53
C VAL A 584 -10.84 8.78 11.09
N SER A 585 -10.03 7.99 11.79
CA SER A 585 -10.00 6.54 11.66
C SER A 585 -10.37 5.90 12.99
N TYR A 586 -11.09 4.78 12.90
CA TYR A 586 -11.41 3.94 14.05
C TYR A 586 -11.33 2.48 13.63
N SER A 587 -10.85 1.63 14.53
CA SER A 587 -10.82 0.18 14.33
C SER A 587 -11.15 -0.55 15.63
N TYR A 588 -12.11 -1.45 15.54
CA TYR A 588 -12.36 -2.48 16.54
C TYR A 588 -11.73 -3.79 16.07
N LEU A 589 -10.96 -4.45 16.93
CA LEU A 589 -10.26 -5.69 16.66
C LEU A 589 -10.47 -6.68 17.81
N ASP A 590 -11.06 -7.82 17.50
CA ASP A 590 -11.06 -9.01 18.34
C ASP A 590 -10.19 -10.07 17.67
N SER A 591 -9.06 -10.42 18.28
CA SER A 591 -8.13 -11.41 17.74
C SER A 591 -7.60 -12.30 18.84
N LYS A 592 -7.60 -13.60 18.58
CA LYS A 592 -6.98 -14.62 19.43
C LYS A 592 -6.24 -15.62 18.58
N ARG A 593 -5.03 -16.00 19.01
CA ARG A 593 -4.12 -16.89 18.28
C ARG A 593 -3.45 -17.85 19.24
N GLN A 594 -3.32 -19.10 18.82
CA GLN A 594 -2.43 -20.09 19.40
C GLN A 594 -1.23 -20.21 18.46
N PHE A 595 -0.13 -19.55 18.80
CA PHE A 595 1.11 -19.51 18.03
C PHE A 595 2.29 -19.25 18.97
N ASN A 596 3.51 -19.52 18.52
CA ASN A 596 4.71 -19.46 19.36
C ASN A 596 4.50 -20.27 20.65
N ASN A 597 4.85 -19.71 21.80
CA ASN A 597 4.74 -20.32 23.12
C ASN A 597 3.34 -20.14 23.76
N TYR A 598 2.32 -19.70 23.01
CA TYR A 598 1.00 -19.48 23.57
C TYR A 598 0.35 -20.83 23.90
N PRO A 599 -0.09 -21.05 25.15
CA PRO A 599 -0.65 -22.33 25.57
C PRO A 599 -2.06 -22.60 25.05
N SER A 600 -2.76 -21.54 24.63
CA SER A 600 -4.11 -21.58 24.07
C SER A 600 -4.31 -20.38 23.14
N GLN A 601 -5.51 -20.18 22.60
CA GLN A 601 -5.82 -18.99 21.81
C GLN A 601 -5.92 -17.75 22.71
N LEU A 602 -4.89 -16.91 22.69
CA LEU A 602 -4.81 -15.66 23.46
C LEU A 602 -4.72 -14.45 22.54
N GLN A 603 -5.09 -13.27 23.04
CA GLN A 603 -4.96 -12.03 22.29
C GLN A 603 -3.47 -11.69 22.13
N PRO A 604 -2.95 -11.44 20.92
CA PRO A 604 -1.53 -11.15 20.75
C PRO A 604 -1.10 -9.88 21.50
N THR A 605 0.12 -9.88 22.06
CA THR A 605 0.68 -8.76 22.84
C THR A 605 0.85 -7.45 22.05
N PHE A 606 0.81 -7.53 20.72
CA PHE A 606 0.90 -6.38 19.83
C PHE A 606 -0.48 -5.90 19.31
N ALA A 607 -1.59 -6.50 19.75
CA ALA A 607 -2.94 -6.19 19.27
C ALA A 607 -3.76 -5.45 20.34
N ALA A 608 -4.08 -4.17 20.09
CA ALA A 608 -5.06 -3.40 20.84
C ALA A 608 -6.48 -3.63 20.29
N SER A 609 -7.47 -3.69 21.18
CA SER A 609 -8.86 -3.97 20.80
C SER A 609 -9.56 -2.79 20.14
N HIS A 610 -9.26 -1.56 20.59
CA HIS A 610 -9.76 -0.34 19.95
C HIS A 610 -8.57 0.55 19.58
N THR A 611 -8.55 1.04 18.35
CA THR A 611 -7.62 2.08 17.92
C THR A 611 -8.40 3.21 17.24
N ALA A 612 -7.95 4.44 17.44
CA ALA A 612 -8.52 5.61 16.77
C ALA A 612 -7.42 6.60 16.43
N SER A 613 -7.55 7.31 15.31
CA SER A 613 -6.71 8.48 15.02
C SER A 613 -7.53 9.63 14.48
N LEU A 614 -7.17 10.84 14.89
CA LEU A 614 -7.65 12.09 14.33
C LEU A 614 -6.45 12.83 13.76
N VAL A 615 -6.43 13.05 12.45
CA VAL A 615 -5.42 13.88 11.79
C VAL A 615 -6.10 15.13 11.25
N VAL A 616 -5.51 16.28 11.54
CA VAL A 616 -6.02 17.60 11.16
C VAL A 616 -4.88 18.39 10.55
N LYS A 617 -5.13 18.95 9.37
CA LYS A 617 -4.16 19.76 8.63
C LYS A 617 -4.82 21.05 8.22
N LYS A 618 -4.15 22.16 8.48
CA LYS A 618 -4.64 23.48 8.13
C LYS A 618 -3.52 24.30 7.53
N PHE A 619 -3.67 24.69 6.27
CA PHE A 619 -2.76 25.64 5.65
C PHE A 619 -3.36 27.05 5.68
N ILE A 620 -2.56 28.02 6.10
CA ILE A 620 -2.97 29.43 6.17
C ILE A 620 -2.17 30.20 5.12
N PRO A 621 -2.73 30.46 3.92
CA PRO A 621 -1.99 31.10 2.82
C PRO A 621 -1.42 32.48 3.18
N LYS A 622 -2.14 33.27 4.00
CA LYS A 622 -1.72 34.61 4.42
C LYS A 622 -0.35 34.65 5.11
N ILE A 623 0.04 33.56 5.76
CA ILE A 623 1.33 33.42 6.46
C ILE A 623 2.18 32.29 5.88
N SER A 624 1.78 31.71 4.73
CA SER A 624 2.47 30.59 4.07
C SER A 624 2.84 29.43 5.01
N THR A 625 1.99 29.16 6.00
CA THR A 625 2.29 28.19 7.07
C THR A 625 1.20 27.14 7.16
N GLY A 626 1.62 25.86 7.21
CA GLY A 626 0.78 24.71 7.51
C GLY A 626 0.92 24.27 8.96
N PHE A 627 -0.20 23.97 9.60
CA PHE A 627 -0.29 23.41 10.95
C PHE A 627 -0.91 22.02 10.86
N ASN A 628 -0.27 21.03 11.45
CA ASN A 628 -0.73 19.65 11.42
C ASN A 628 -0.77 19.08 12.83
N PHE A 629 -1.88 18.43 13.17
CA PHE A 629 -2.11 17.76 14.44
C PHE A 629 -2.51 16.32 14.17
N THR A 630 -1.96 15.40 14.95
CA THR A 630 -2.32 13.97 14.91
C THR A 630 -2.52 13.50 16.33
N TYR A 631 -3.73 13.10 16.68
CA TYR A 631 -4.02 12.38 17.92
C TYR A 631 -4.22 10.90 17.61
N SER A 632 -3.47 10.03 18.28
CA SER A 632 -3.60 8.57 18.16
C SER A 632 -3.91 7.97 19.52
N TYR A 633 -4.98 7.19 19.57
CA TYR A 633 -5.45 6.46 20.74
C TYR A 633 -5.44 4.95 20.46
N ALA A 634 -5.04 4.16 21.45
CA ALA A 634 -5.29 2.72 21.46
C ALA A 634 -5.52 2.22 22.88
N THR A 635 -6.45 1.29 23.05
CA THR A 635 -6.62 0.60 24.35
C THR A 635 -5.38 -0.17 24.74
N GLY A 636 -5.18 -0.36 26.04
CA GLY A 636 -4.11 -1.20 26.59
C GLY A 636 -3.99 -2.57 25.90
N ARG A 637 -2.76 -2.92 25.53
CA ARG A 637 -2.44 -4.21 24.90
C ARG A 637 -2.23 -5.28 25.98
N PRO A 638 -2.57 -6.55 25.72
CA PRO A 638 -2.33 -7.59 26.70
C PRO A 638 -0.83 -7.87 26.84
N TYR A 639 -0.41 -8.30 28.03
CA TYR A 639 0.91 -8.87 28.28
C TYR A 639 0.75 -10.22 28.97
N TYR A 640 1.73 -11.10 28.79
CA TYR A 640 1.74 -12.44 29.38
C TYR A 640 3.15 -12.80 29.83
N ASN A 641 3.23 -13.53 30.95
CA ASN A 641 4.40 -14.28 31.35
C ASN A 641 4.10 -15.77 31.26
N PHE A 642 4.79 -16.48 30.36
CA PHE A 642 4.62 -17.91 30.17
C PHE A 642 5.77 -18.67 30.82
N ALA A 643 5.46 -19.78 31.48
CA ALA A 643 6.48 -20.68 32.02
C ALA A 643 6.21 -22.12 31.60
N ALA A 644 7.29 -22.86 31.33
CA ALA A 644 7.18 -24.25 30.97
C ALA A 644 6.66 -25.08 32.17
N ASN A 645 5.70 -25.95 31.90
CA ASN A 645 5.19 -27.00 32.78
C ASN A 645 5.09 -28.30 31.98
N GLY A 646 6.09 -29.17 32.13
CA GLY A 646 6.26 -30.34 31.28
C GLY A 646 6.38 -29.94 29.80
N ASN A 647 5.51 -30.48 28.95
CA ASN A 647 5.50 -30.24 27.50
C ASN A 647 4.58 -29.08 27.06
N LYS A 648 4.10 -28.25 27.99
CA LYS A 648 3.21 -27.11 27.72
C LYS A 648 3.69 -25.87 28.48
N TYR A 649 3.17 -24.72 28.09
CA TYR A 649 3.33 -23.49 28.88
C TYR A 649 2.10 -23.26 29.75
N ASP A 650 2.30 -22.65 30.92
CA ASP A 650 1.25 -22.07 31.74
C ASP A 650 1.43 -20.55 31.85
N ILE A 651 0.33 -19.84 32.08
CA ILE A 651 0.33 -18.39 32.27
C ILE A 651 0.60 -18.09 33.74
N ARG A 652 1.74 -17.47 34.06
CA ARG A 652 2.12 -17.05 35.42
C ARG A 652 1.63 -15.65 35.79
N ASP A 653 1.64 -14.74 34.82
CA ASP A 653 1.13 -13.37 34.96
C ASP A 653 0.46 -12.96 33.65
N GLN A 654 -0.59 -12.15 33.73
CA GLN A 654 -1.25 -11.54 32.59
C GLN A 654 -1.97 -10.27 32.99
N GLY A 655 -2.16 -9.37 32.03
CA GLY A 655 -2.93 -8.15 32.24
C GLY A 655 -2.93 -7.29 30.97
N LYS A 656 -3.25 -6.02 31.12
CA LYS A 656 -3.19 -5.04 30.02
C LYS A 656 -2.29 -3.87 30.41
N THR A 657 -1.55 -3.34 29.43
CA THR A 657 -0.90 -2.03 29.60
C THR A 657 -1.96 -0.95 29.82
N LYS A 658 -1.54 0.24 30.22
CA LYS A 658 -2.42 1.41 30.11
C LYS A 658 -2.72 1.74 28.65
N ASP A 659 -3.76 2.52 28.46
CA ASP A 659 -4.13 3.05 27.15
C ASP A 659 -3.02 3.96 26.59
N TYR A 660 -2.78 3.79 25.29
CA TYR A 660 -1.86 4.59 24.50
C TYR A 660 -2.55 5.87 24.07
N ASN A 661 -1.91 7.01 24.34
CA ASN A 661 -2.39 8.33 23.95
C ASN A 661 -1.21 9.13 23.44
N ASN A 662 -1.21 9.52 22.17
CA ASN A 662 -0.12 10.29 21.58
C ASN A 662 -0.66 11.48 20.78
N LEU A 663 -0.16 12.69 21.10
CA LEU A 663 -0.45 13.90 20.33
C LEU A 663 0.83 14.39 19.64
N GLY A 664 0.84 14.31 18.32
CA GLY A 664 1.87 14.89 17.47
C GLY A 664 1.42 16.23 16.87
N PHE A 665 2.34 17.18 16.79
CA PHE A 665 2.17 18.46 16.11
C PHE A 665 3.32 18.69 15.13
N SER A 666 3.03 19.32 14.00
CA SER A 666 4.05 19.90 13.15
C SER A 666 3.60 21.21 12.51
N LEU A 667 4.57 22.07 12.27
CA LEU A 667 4.45 23.33 11.58
C LEU A 667 5.39 23.32 10.38
N ASN A 668 4.88 23.70 9.21
CA ASN A 668 5.65 23.80 7.98
C ASN A 668 5.50 25.21 7.40
N TYR A 669 6.57 26.00 7.42
CA TYR A 669 6.59 27.35 6.86
C TYR A 669 7.28 27.35 5.49
N LEU A 670 6.55 27.83 4.47
CA LEU A 670 7.03 27.89 3.09
C LEU A 670 7.60 29.29 2.82
N THR A 671 8.86 29.34 2.39
CA THR A 671 9.55 30.61 2.13
C THR A 671 10.59 30.45 1.02
N LYS A 672 11.40 31.50 0.79
CA LYS A 672 12.57 31.48 -0.09
C LYS A 672 13.79 31.92 0.70
N ILE A 673 14.89 31.20 0.53
CA ILE A 673 16.20 31.55 1.08
C ILE A 673 17.14 31.74 -0.11
N GLY A 674 17.46 33.00 -0.42
CA GLY A 674 18.14 33.34 -1.67
C GLY A 674 17.34 32.88 -2.90
N LYS A 675 17.96 32.07 -3.76
CA LYS A 675 17.31 31.47 -4.95
C LYS A 675 16.60 30.14 -4.67
N ALA A 676 16.74 29.58 -3.46
CA ALA A 676 16.13 28.30 -3.11
C ALA A 676 14.68 28.49 -2.65
N PHE A 677 13.79 27.60 -3.07
CA PHE A 677 12.56 27.36 -2.31
C PHE A 677 12.94 26.67 -0.99
N ALA A 678 12.35 27.10 0.12
CA ALA A 678 12.67 26.61 1.44
C ALA A 678 11.41 26.19 2.19
N VAL A 679 11.47 25.04 2.85
CA VAL A 679 10.46 24.57 3.80
C VAL A 679 11.13 24.46 5.17
N ILE A 680 10.69 25.28 6.11
CA ILE A 680 11.12 25.20 7.51
C ILE A 680 10.09 24.35 8.25
N VAL A 681 10.54 23.27 8.86
CA VAL A 681 9.70 22.31 9.58
C VAL A 681 10.09 22.34 11.05
N ALA A 682 9.09 22.44 11.92
CA ALA A 682 9.21 22.16 13.34
C ALA A 682 8.17 21.12 13.72
N SER A 683 8.54 20.04 14.42
CA SER A 683 7.59 19.05 14.90
C SER A 683 7.92 18.60 16.32
N ALA A 684 6.87 18.15 17.00
CA ALA A 684 6.96 17.52 18.31
C ALA A 684 6.03 16.31 18.33
N ASN A 685 6.51 15.21 18.92
CA ASN A 685 5.74 14.00 19.14
C ASN A 685 5.53 13.78 20.64
N ASN A 686 4.37 13.25 21.01
CA ASN A 686 3.90 13.10 22.38
C ASN A 686 3.93 14.41 23.20
N ILE A 687 3.33 15.46 22.68
CA ILE A 687 3.38 16.81 23.30
C ILE A 687 2.71 16.86 24.66
N LEU A 688 1.72 15.99 24.87
CA LEU A 688 1.05 15.82 26.16
C LEU A 688 1.96 15.16 27.22
N ASN A 689 3.14 14.67 26.83
CA ASN A 689 4.08 13.96 27.68
C ASN A 689 3.40 12.80 28.43
N THR A 690 2.53 12.07 27.73
CA THR A 690 1.91 10.88 28.31
C THR A 690 3.01 9.84 28.50
N ASP A 691 3.04 9.17 29.65
CA ASP A 691 3.93 8.03 29.80
C ASP A 691 3.40 6.90 28.89
N LEU A 692 4.23 6.41 27.98
CA LEU A 692 3.84 5.40 26.99
C LEU A 692 4.44 4.06 27.41
N ILE A 693 3.59 3.09 27.74
CA ILE A 693 4.01 1.73 28.09
C ILE A 693 3.60 0.79 26.97
N TYR A 694 4.59 0.21 26.30
CA TYR A 694 4.38 -0.69 25.17
C TYR A 694 4.15 -2.14 25.60
N GLY A 695 4.74 -2.56 26.72
CA GLY A 695 4.64 -3.92 27.22
C GLY A 695 5.49 -4.08 28.47
N TYR A 696 5.77 -5.33 28.85
CA TYR A 696 6.61 -5.63 29.99
C TYR A 696 7.59 -6.77 29.65
N ASN A 697 8.85 -6.58 30.04
CA ASN A 697 9.82 -7.65 30.12
C ASN A 697 9.76 -8.28 31.51
N TYR A 698 10.01 -9.58 31.63
CA TYR A 698 10.01 -10.30 32.90
C TYR A 698 11.41 -10.80 33.21
N ASN A 699 11.76 -10.83 34.50
CA ASN A 699 12.90 -11.59 34.96
C ASN A 699 12.65 -13.10 34.79
N ASN A 700 13.70 -13.90 34.82
CA ASN A 700 13.66 -15.35 34.63
C ASN A 700 12.74 -16.06 35.65
N ALA A 701 12.67 -15.56 36.89
CA ALA A 701 11.77 -16.08 37.91
C ALA A 701 10.28 -15.72 37.67
N GLY A 702 10.02 -14.66 36.89
CA GLY A 702 8.69 -14.12 36.66
C GLY A 702 8.11 -13.29 37.82
N THR A 703 8.92 -12.97 38.83
CA THR A 703 8.54 -12.23 40.04
C THR A 703 8.64 -10.71 39.88
N TYR A 704 9.45 -10.25 38.93
CA TYR A 704 9.65 -8.84 38.64
C TYR A 704 9.44 -8.58 37.15
N LYS A 705 8.83 -7.43 36.83
CA LYS A 705 8.62 -6.99 35.46
C LYS A 705 8.98 -5.54 35.27
N GLU A 706 9.55 -5.22 34.11
CA GLU A 706 9.97 -3.87 33.74
C GLU A 706 9.18 -3.40 32.52
N ALA A 707 8.65 -2.18 32.58
CA ALA A 707 7.84 -1.64 31.51
C ALA A 707 8.70 -1.18 30.32
N ILE A 708 8.32 -1.60 29.12
CA ILE A 708 8.92 -1.17 27.87
C ILE A 708 8.43 0.23 27.52
N ARG A 709 9.36 1.16 27.29
CA ARG A 709 9.10 2.59 27.06
C ARG A 709 9.86 3.12 25.85
N PRO A 710 9.43 4.24 25.25
CA PRO A 710 10.23 4.95 24.25
C PRO A 710 11.55 5.47 24.85
N ALA A 711 12.54 5.69 23.98
CA ALA A 711 13.86 6.17 24.40
C ALA A 711 13.82 7.54 25.10
N ALA A 712 12.87 8.39 24.72
CA ALA A 712 12.53 9.61 25.43
C ALA A 712 11.00 9.77 25.42
N PRO A 713 10.40 10.42 26.44
CA PRO A 713 8.97 10.63 26.47
C PRO A 713 8.46 11.44 25.27
N GLN A 714 9.28 12.37 24.76
CA GLN A 714 8.93 13.27 23.67
C GLN A 714 10.06 13.31 22.63
N PHE A 715 9.69 13.58 21.38
CA PHE A 715 10.65 13.78 20.29
C PHE A 715 10.41 15.12 19.62
N TYR A 716 11.48 15.87 19.36
CA TYR A 716 11.44 17.18 18.73
C TYR A 716 12.28 17.19 17.45
N PHE A 717 11.79 17.84 16.41
CA PHE A 717 12.50 17.99 15.15
C PHE A 717 12.40 19.43 14.66
N ILE A 718 13.53 19.97 14.23
CA ILE A 718 13.59 21.26 13.53
C ILE A 718 14.49 21.07 12.32
N GLY A 719 14.05 21.51 11.15
CA GLY A 719 14.86 21.42 9.94
C GLY A 719 14.44 22.38 8.84
N VAL A 720 15.37 22.61 7.92
CA VAL A 720 15.19 23.41 6.71
C VAL A 720 15.48 22.53 5.51
N PHE A 721 14.53 22.46 4.59
CA PHE A 721 14.64 21.73 3.34
C PHE A 721 14.66 22.73 2.19
N LEU A 722 15.74 22.72 1.42
CA LEU A 722 16.01 23.64 0.32
C LEU A 722 15.87 22.89 -1.00
N SER A 723 15.24 23.53 -1.99
CA SER A 723 15.21 23.05 -3.36
C SER A 723 15.50 24.17 -4.36
N TRP A 724 16.40 23.90 -5.29
CA TRP A 724 16.72 24.76 -6.44
C TRP A 724 16.15 24.16 -7.71
N GLY A 725 15.70 25.00 -8.64
CA GLY A 725 15.10 24.57 -9.91
C GLY A 725 13.61 24.24 -9.84
N VAL A 726 13.02 24.16 -8.64
CA VAL A 726 11.59 23.88 -8.43
C VAL A 726 11.01 24.81 -7.34
N ASP A 727 9.84 25.40 -7.62
CA ASP A 727 9.01 26.10 -6.62
C ASP A 727 7.73 25.28 -6.37
N LYS A 728 7.64 24.62 -5.22
CA LYS A 728 6.51 23.75 -4.85
C LYS A 728 5.42 24.45 -4.02
N ARG A 729 5.44 25.78 -3.94
CA ARG A 729 4.42 26.52 -3.16
C ARG A 729 3.02 26.27 -3.68
N GLN A 730 2.85 26.24 -5.00
CA GLN A 730 1.54 26.01 -5.59
C GLN A 730 1.03 24.59 -5.31
N ASP A 731 1.91 23.59 -5.31
CA ASP A 731 1.55 22.21 -4.95
C ASP A 731 1.09 22.12 -3.49
N ALA A 732 1.78 22.80 -2.58
CA ALA A 732 1.40 22.86 -1.18
C ALA A 732 0.09 23.63 -0.96
N ILE A 733 -0.17 24.68 -1.74
CA ILE A 733 -1.41 25.46 -1.69
C ILE A 733 -2.57 24.63 -2.26
N ASN A 734 -2.43 24.06 -3.45
CA ASN A 734 -3.48 23.31 -4.15
C ASN A 734 -3.86 22.01 -3.45
N ASN A 735 -2.96 21.40 -2.67
CA ASN A 735 -3.28 20.21 -1.89
C ASN A 735 -3.99 20.51 -0.56
N ASN A 736 -3.99 21.77 -0.11
CA ASN A 736 -4.60 22.22 1.15
C ASN A 736 -5.75 23.23 0.95
N LEU A 737 -6.09 23.58 -0.30
CA LEU A 737 -7.27 24.33 -0.71
C LEU A 737 -8.27 23.36 -1.37
#